data_AF-A0A3B6FM44-F1
#
_entry.id   AF-A0A3B6FM44-F1
#
_cell.length_a   1.000
_cell.length_b   1.000
_cell.length_c   1.000
_cell.angle_alpha   90.00
_cell.angle_beta   90.00
_cell.angle_gamma   90.00
#
_symmetry.space_group_name_H-M   'P 1'
#
loop_
_entity.id
_entity.type
_entity.pdbx_description
1 polymer ?
#
loop_
_entity_poly.entity_id
_entity_poly.type
_entity_poly.pdbx_seq_one_letter_code
_entity_poly.pdbx_strand_id
1 'polypeptide(L)'
;MDEINLLRQHQRHQQHHLSVRGIGEEIDLEIDQCEDPTFSGAALEGVTSHHPQDPVVPADDHKSFLIPCSQPGSVDGQPQPTPPQAEERAGMLRLSAHTKKKKKVVKKWRDEWADTYKWAYVAVHDNTSRIFCTVCKEYGRKHRRNPYGNEGSRNMQMSALEEHNNSLLHREALRLQSASKEKVQTPEIERLVYVKALSKTAASILESLFKKDPYEAEFIQSIQEVVHSIEPVLVKNSQYVQILERLLEPERCFIFRVPWVDDRGEAHVNRGFRVQFSQALGPCRGGLRFHPSMNLSVAKFLAFEQTLKNALSLYKLGGAAGGSDFDPKGKSEIEVMRFCQSFMDELYRYLGPDQDFPAEDVGVGPREMGFLFGQYRRLSGHFQGNFTGPKIFWSGSSFRTEATGYGLVFFARVVLADMNKELKGLRCAISGSGKIAMHVLEKLLSCEAIPVTVSDSEGYLFDGDGFDYVKYTLIRNIKAQQRSLKEYLKTFPRAKYINDAKPWGEQCDIAFPCASQNEIDQGEALSIISSGCRVLIECSNMPCTGQAVDILRKAKVHVAPAKATAAGGVAVGELELNPEFSLMQWSVEDFENKIQEAVKQTYDRSMKAAQEYGILKENPESLVHGANISAFLNIAQAMTDQGCV
;
A
#
# COMPACT_ATOMS: atom_id res chain seq x y z
N MET A 1 55.28 -0.85 27.74
CA MET A 1 53.87 -1.17 27.34
C MET A 1 53.10 0.07 26.88
N ASP A 2 53.78 1.18 26.56
CA ASP A 2 53.22 2.51 26.81
C ASP A 2 52.65 3.16 25.55
N GLU A 3 53.12 2.77 24.36
CA GLU A 3 52.54 3.16 23.08
C GLU A 3 51.07 2.71 22.93
N ILE A 4 50.71 1.55 23.48
CA ILE A 4 49.32 1.04 23.49
C ILE A 4 48.43 1.91 24.40
N ASN A 5 48.98 2.44 25.49
CA ASN A 5 48.25 3.38 26.35
C ASN A 5 48.14 4.77 25.72
N LEU A 6 49.18 5.25 25.03
CA LEU A 6 49.14 6.48 24.23
C LEU A 6 48.10 6.42 23.10
N LEU A 7 48.03 5.30 22.35
CA LEU A 7 47.00 5.09 21.33
C LEU A 7 45.58 5.08 21.93
N ARG A 8 45.39 4.45 23.09
CA ARG A 8 44.10 4.47 23.82
C ARG A 8 43.74 5.85 24.38
N GLN A 9 44.72 6.65 24.82
CA GLN A 9 44.49 8.06 25.17
C GLN A 9 44.13 8.89 23.94
N HIS A 10 44.78 8.66 22.79
CA HIS A 10 44.49 9.40 21.56
C HIS A 10 43.07 9.10 21.03
N GLN A 11 42.62 7.84 21.08
CA GLN A 11 41.24 7.47 20.77
C GLN A 11 40.22 8.14 21.72
N ARG A 12 40.49 8.17 23.03
CA ARG A 12 39.62 8.87 24.01
C ARG A 12 39.58 10.39 23.76
N HIS A 13 40.71 11.01 23.43
CA HIS A 13 40.75 12.44 23.09
C HIS A 13 39.98 12.76 21.81
N GLN A 14 39.98 11.88 20.80
CA GLN A 14 39.16 12.07 19.60
C GLN A 14 37.66 11.91 19.90
N GLN A 15 37.25 10.95 20.73
CA GLN A 15 35.85 10.81 21.15
C GLN A 15 35.34 12.05 21.91
N HIS A 16 36.17 12.65 22.78
CA HIS A 16 35.82 13.90 23.47
C HIS A 16 35.84 15.16 22.59
N HIS A 17 36.37 15.10 21.36
CA HIS A 17 36.48 16.30 20.52
C HIS A 17 35.24 16.63 19.68
N LEU A 18 34.19 15.79 19.73
CA LEU A 18 32.82 16.15 19.30
C LEU A 18 32.11 17.11 20.29
N SER A 19 32.89 17.91 21.02
CA SER A 19 32.40 19.00 21.87
C SER A 19 32.06 20.22 21.03
N VAL A 20 30.88 20.77 21.31
CA VAL A 20 30.23 21.94 20.72
C VAL A 20 31.23 23.06 20.35
N ARG A 21 31.45 23.28 19.04
CA ARG A 21 31.93 24.58 18.54
C ARG A 21 30.78 25.56 18.50
N GLY A 22 30.55 26.25 19.61
CA GLY A 22 29.78 27.48 19.61
C GLY A 22 30.56 28.55 18.84
N ILE A 23 30.03 29.00 17.70
CA ILE A 23 30.47 30.22 17.03
C ILE A 23 29.34 31.22 17.25
N GLY A 24 29.44 31.97 18.34
CA GLY A 24 28.71 33.22 18.50
C GLY A 24 29.58 34.33 17.96
N GLU A 25 29.18 34.93 16.85
CA GLU A 25 29.64 36.27 16.48
C GLU A 25 28.55 37.23 16.96
N GLU A 26 28.84 37.94 18.05
CA GLU A 26 27.97 39.00 18.55
C GLU A 26 28.03 40.17 17.55
N ILE A 27 26.90 40.45 16.90
CA ILE A 27 26.71 41.65 16.10
C ILE A 27 25.87 42.60 16.94
N ASP A 28 26.54 43.51 17.64
CA ASP A 28 25.89 44.66 18.26
C ASP A 28 25.21 45.51 17.17
N LEU A 29 23.89 45.65 17.27
CA LEU A 29 23.12 46.63 16.54
C LEU A 29 22.57 47.63 17.56
N GLU A 30 23.26 48.76 17.69
CA GLU A 30 22.76 49.92 18.41
C GLU A 30 21.43 50.36 17.79
N ILE A 31 20.34 50.28 18.57
CA ILE A 31 19.02 50.72 18.13
C ILE A 31 18.96 52.24 18.29
N ASP A 32 19.32 52.94 17.22
CA ASP A 32 19.30 54.39 17.16
C ASP A 32 17.86 54.93 17.28
N GLN A 33 17.67 55.97 18.09
CA GLN A 33 16.34 56.52 18.37
C GLN A 33 16.00 57.59 17.33
N CYS A 34 15.06 57.27 16.42
CA CYS A 34 14.51 58.24 15.49
C CYS A 34 13.00 58.38 15.68
N GLU A 35 12.59 59.41 16.43
CA GLU A 35 11.21 59.91 16.41
C GLU A 35 10.97 60.72 15.13
N ASP A 36 9.82 60.55 14.48
CA ASP A 36 8.98 61.70 14.10
C ASP A 36 7.54 61.25 13.77
N PRO A 37 6.51 62.08 13.98
CA PRO A 37 5.10 61.66 13.85
C PRO A 37 4.46 62.13 12.54
N THR A 38 3.47 61.37 12.04
CA THR A 38 2.13 61.87 11.61
C THR A 38 1.29 60.79 10.93
N PHE A 39 0.19 60.38 11.56
CA PHE A 39 -1.17 60.75 11.13
C PHE A 39 -2.20 60.25 12.15
N SER A 40 -3.23 61.06 12.41
CA SER A 40 -4.30 60.73 13.36
C SER A 40 -5.68 61.09 12.80
N GLY A 41 -6.72 60.38 13.25
CA GLY A 41 -8.10 60.82 13.13
C GLY A 41 -8.98 60.12 12.07
N ALA A 42 -9.61 59.02 12.46
CA ALA A 42 -11.00 58.68 12.12
C ALA A 42 -11.58 57.84 13.26
N ALA A 43 -12.88 57.99 13.58
CA ALA A 43 -13.47 57.49 14.83
C ALA A 43 -14.22 56.15 14.68
N LEU A 44 -14.44 55.50 15.83
CA LEU A 44 -15.31 54.34 15.99
C LEU A 44 -16.78 54.78 16.07
N GLU A 45 -17.67 54.03 15.42
CA GLU A 45 -19.08 53.91 15.82
C GLU A 45 -19.42 52.43 16.02
N GLY A 46 -20.33 52.14 16.95
CA GLY A 46 -20.82 50.80 17.25
C GLY A 46 -22.32 50.83 17.56
N VAL A 47 -23.04 49.77 17.20
CA VAL A 47 -24.50 49.69 17.34
C VAL A 47 -24.89 48.38 18.04
N THR A 48 -25.98 48.43 18.80
CA THR A 48 -26.40 47.43 19.79
C THR A 48 -27.47 46.44 19.29
N SER A 49 -27.70 45.40 20.09
CA SER A 49 -28.67 44.32 19.88
C SER A 49 -30.13 44.70 20.20
N HIS A 50 -31.12 44.14 19.49
CA HIS A 50 -32.50 43.96 20.00
C HIS A 50 -33.26 42.79 19.33
N HIS A 51 -34.15 42.14 20.10
CA HIS A 51 -35.21 41.22 19.65
C HIS A 51 -36.55 41.97 19.51
N PRO A 52 -37.52 41.45 18.72
CA PRO A 52 -38.80 41.02 19.32
C PRO A 52 -39.44 39.76 18.65
N GLN A 53 -40.74 39.50 18.87
CA GLN A 53 -41.51 38.26 18.61
C GLN A 53 -42.68 38.41 17.59
N ASP A 54 -43.50 37.35 17.44
CA ASP A 54 -44.55 37.08 16.41
C ASP A 54 -45.78 38.02 16.36
N PRO A 55 -46.67 37.89 15.34
CA PRO A 55 -48.00 37.33 15.61
C PRO A 55 -48.78 36.55 14.47
N VAL A 56 -49.40 35.41 14.85
CA VAL A 56 -50.82 34.96 14.66
C VAL A 56 -51.54 34.95 13.27
N VAL A 57 -51.75 33.73 12.70
CA VAL A 57 -53.01 32.99 12.31
C VAL A 57 -54.20 33.78 11.65
N PRO A 58 -54.84 33.38 10.48
CA PRO A 58 -55.72 32.18 10.40
C PRO A 58 -56.04 31.43 9.05
N ALA A 59 -56.48 30.16 9.22
CA ALA A 59 -57.61 29.42 8.58
C ALA A 59 -57.63 28.77 7.16
N ASP A 60 -58.08 27.50 7.19
CA ASP A 60 -59.06 26.76 6.34
C ASP A 60 -58.76 25.93 5.05
N ASP A 61 -58.73 24.60 5.30
CA ASP A 61 -59.63 23.52 4.78
C ASP A 61 -59.54 22.97 3.33
N HIS A 62 -59.11 21.71 3.18
CA HIS A 62 -60.00 20.58 2.79
C HIS A 62 -59.35 19.17 2.83
N LYS A 63 -60.02 18.25 3.57
CA LYS A 63 -60.33 16.80 3.36
C LYS A 63 -59.48 15.95 2.35
N SER A 64 -59.18 14.64 2.55
CA SER A 64 -59.90 13.59 3.32
C SER A 64 -59.12 12.24 3.48
N PHE A 65 -59.22 11.59 4.67
CA PHE A 65 -59.30 10.12 4.99
C PHE A 65 -58.33 9.05 4.36
N LEU A 66 -57.98 7.89 4.97
CA LEU A 66 -57.71 7.47 6.37
C LEU A 66 -56.96 6.09 6.42
N ILE A 67 -55.93 6.01 7.28
CA ILE A 67 -55.33 4.92 8.13
C ILE A 67 -56.15 3.59 8.32
N PRO A 68 -55.62 2.37 8.67
CA PRO A 68 -54.27 1.93 9.16
C PRO A 68 -53.62 0.67 8.49
N CYS A 69 -52.48 0.22 9.05
CA CYS A 69 -51.84 -1.11 8.88
C CYS A 69 -52.15 -2.06 10.08
N SER A 70 -52.01 -3.39 9.93
CA SER A 70 -52.09 -4.38 11.03
C SER A 70 -51.27 -5.66 10.78
N GLN A 71 -50.98 -6.42 11.85
CA GLN A 71 -50.08 -7.59 11.89
C GLN A 71 -50.84 -8.94 11.86
N PRO A 72 -50.18 -10.07 11.50
CA PRO A 72 -50.79 -11.40 11.49
C PRO A 72 -50.82 -12.12 12.86
N GLY A 73 -51.82 -12.97 13.05
CA GLY A 73 -51.95 -13.92 14.17
C GLY A 73 -51.97 -15.39 13.69
N SER A 74 -52.07 -16.35 14.62
CA SER A 74 -51.67 -17.77 14.41
C SER A 74 -52.72 -18.82 14.85
N VAL A 75 -52.37 -20.11 14.69
CA VAL A 75 -52.80 -21.33 15.44
C VAL A 75 -53.60 -22.42 14.67
N ASP A 76 -53.04 -23.64 14.71
CA ASP A 76 -53.53 -25.05 14.60
C ASP A 76 -54.29 -25.67 13.39
N GLY A 77 -53.95 -26.95 13.14
CA GLY A 77 -54.70 -27.91 12.30
C GLY A 77 -53.88 -29.13 11.78
N GLN A 78 -54.08 -30.33 12.35
CA GLN A 78 -53.59 -31.65 11.87
C GLN A 78 -54.73 -32.70 11.99
N PRO A 79 -54.78 -33.82 11.22
CA PRO A 79 -53.78 -34.91 11.23
C PRO A 79 -53.56 -35.69 9.88
N GLN A 80 -52.95 -36.89 9.94
CA GLN A 80 -52.57 -37.85 8.86
C GLN A 80 -53.71 -38.88 8.52
N PRO A 81 -53.55 -40.03 7.79
CA PRO A 81 -52.45 -40.65 6.98
C PRO A 81 -52.93 -41.09 5.54
N THR A 82 -52.51 -42.12 4.76
CA THR A 82 -51.57 -43.29 4.83
C THR A 82 -51.20 -43.81 3.39
N PRO A 83 -50.11 -44.59 3.18
CA PRO A 83 -49.78 -45.40 1.97
C PRO A 83 -50.19 -46.91 2.16
N PRO A 84 -49.76 -47.98 1.40
CA PRO A 84 -48.75 -48.11 0.30
C PRO A 84 -49.02 -49.13 -0.87
N GLN A 85 -48.02 -49.31 -1.76
CA GLN A 85 -47.55 -50.53 -2.51
C GLN A 85 -48.46 -51.51 -3.31
N ALA A 86 -47.97 -51.91 -4.51
CA ALA A 86 -47.94 -53.31 -5.01
C ALA A 86 -46.99 -53.48 -6.24
N GLU A 87 -46.40 -54.67 -6.43
CA GLU A 87 -45.67 -55.13 -7.64
C GLU A 87 -46.52 -56.17 -8.42
N GLU A 88 -46.23 -56.43 -9.71
CA GLU A 88 -45.93 -57.81 -10.19
C GLU A 88 -45.40 -57.88 -11.65
N ARG A 89 -45.24 -59.09 -12.22
CA ARG A 89 -44.25 -59.45 -13.28
C ARG A 89 -44.83 -60.16 -14.54
N ALA A 90 -43.95 -60.30 -15.54
CA ALA A 90 -43.73 -61.45 -16.45
C ALA A 90 -44.35 -61.48 -17.88
N GLY A 91 -43.70 -62.26 -18.78
CA GLY A 91 -44.12 -62.55 -20.19
C GLY A 91 -43.31 -61.81 -21.28
N MET A 92 -42.06 -62.10 -21.66
CA MET A 92 -41.37 -63.32 -22.15
C MET A 92 -41.58 -63.71 -23.65
N LEU A 93 -40.47 -63.67 -24.43
CA LEU A 93 -40.21 -64.37 -25.73
C LEU A 93 -40.94 -63.83 -27.01
N ARG A 94 -40.45 -63.98 -28.27
CA ARG A 94 -39.18 -64.51 -28.84
C ARG A 94 -38.86 -63.97 -30.26
N LEU A 95 -37.56 -63.83 -30.55
CA LEU A 95 -36.81 -63.98 -31.83
C LEU A 95 -37.53 -64.01 -33.21
N SER A 96 -37.01 -63.21 -34.17
CA SER A 96 -36.47 -63.72 -35.46
C SER A 96 -35.62 -62.62 -36.16
N ALA A 97 -34.85 -62.98 -37.21
CA ALA A 97 -33.75 -62.15 -37.74
C ALA A 97 -33.89 -61.69 -39.21
N HIS A 98 -33.20 -60.59 -39.50
CA HIS A 98 -32.91 -59.96 -40.81
C HIS A 98 -33.40 -60.58 -42.13
N THR A 99 -34.06 -59.74 -42.94
CA THR A 99 -33.65 -59.53 -44.35
C THR A 99 -33.47 -58.03 -44.64
N LYS A 100 -32.50 -57.66 -45.49
CA LYS A 100 -32.18 -56.26 -45.85
C LYS A 100 -32.57 -55.99 -47.31
N LYS A 101 -33.30 -54.90 -47.59
CA LYS A 101 -33.35 -54.25 -48.90
C LYS A 101 -32.75 -52.84 -48.82
N LYS A 102 -31.95 -52.45 -49.81
CA LYS A 102 -31.17 -51.20 -49.82
C LYS A 102 -32.09 -49.96 -49.92
N LYS A 103 -31.94 -48.98 -49.03
CA LYS A 103 -32.43 -47.60 -49.23
C LYS A 103 -31.32 -46.72 -49.81
N LYS A 104 -31.69 -45.71 -50.62
CA LYS A 104 -30.74 -44.75 -51.21
C LYS A 104 -30.05 -43.92 -50.13
N VAL A 105 -28.78 -43.58 -50.35
CA VAL A 105 -28.01 -42.71 -49.44
C VAL A 105 -28.43 -41.25 -49.66
N VAL A 106 -29.37 -40.77 -48.84
CA VAL A 106 -29.78 -39.35 -48.77
C VAL A 106 -29.60 -38.83 -47.34
N LYS A 107 -28.42 -39.10 -46.77
CA LYS A 107 -27.96 -38.54 -45.48
C LYS A 107 -26.43 -38.42 -45.50
N LYS A 108 -25.91 -37.52 -46.34
CA LYS A 108 -24.46 -37.21 -46.45
C LYS A 108 -24.14 -35.94 -47.26
N TRP A 109 -24.57 -34.78 -46.74
CA TRP A 109 -23.92 -33.48 -47.04
C TRP A 109 -24.38 -32.35 -46.12
N ARG A 110 -25.68 -32.25 -45.79
CA ARG A 110 -26.23 -31.11 -45.01
C ARG A 110 -25.73 -31.09 -43.57
N ASP A 111 -25.62 -32.28 -42.96
CA ASP A 111 -25.10 -32.46 -41.61
C ASP A 111 -23.59 -32.08 -41.57
N GLU A 112 -22.80 -32.63 -42.49
CA GLU A 112 -21.37 -32.33 -42.68
C GLU A 112 -21.11 -30.82 -42.96
N TRP A 113 -22.09 -30.10 -43.50
CA TRP A 113 -22.01 -28.65 -43.75
C TRP A 113 -22.18 -27.81 -42.49
N ALA A 114 -23.03 -28.24 -41.55
CA ALA A 114 -23.20 -27.58 -40.25
C ALA A 114 -21.96 -27.76 -39.35
N ASP A 115 -21.30 -28.93 -39.44
CA ASP A 115 -20.00 -29.17 -38.79
C ASP A 115 -18.90 -28.26 -39.36
N THR A 116 -18.92 -28.02 -40.68
CA THR A 116 -17.94 -27.16 -41.38
C THR A 116 -18.15 -25.67 -41.07
N TYR A 117 -19.40 -25.19 -41.08
CA TYR A 117 -19.73 -23.77 -40.91
C TYR A 117 -20.61 -23.57 -39.68
N LYS A 118 -19.97 -23.39 -38.51
CA LYS A 118 -20.64 -23.27 -37.18
C LYS A 118 -21.68 -22.14 -37.04
N TRP A 119 -21.75 -21.22 -38.00
CA TRP A 119 -22.80 -20.18 -38.07
C TRP A 119 -24.07 -20.64 -38.80
N ALA A 120 -24.06 -21.82 -39.42
CA ALA A 120 -25.18 -22.41 -40.15
C ALA A 120 -25.70 -23.66 -39.40
N TYR A 121 -27.02 -23.82 -39.34
CA TYR A 121 -27.66 -25.00 -38.75
C TYR A 121 -28.79 -25.53 -39.65
N VAL A 122 -29.08 -26.83 -39.53
CA VAL A 122 -30.18 -27.49 -40.24
C VAL A 122 -31.37 -27.61 -39.31
N ALA A 123 -32.57 -27.23 -39.76
CA ALA A 123 -33.83 -27.49 -39.06
C ALA A 123 -34.93 -27.92 -40.03
N VAL A 124 -35.86 -28.75 -39.55
CA VAL A 124 -36.99 -29.23 -40.36
C VAL A 124 -38.17 -28.28 -40.21
N HIS A 125 -38.66 -27.76 -41.33
CA HIS A 125 -39.94 -27.03 -41.40
C HIS A 125 -40.76 -27.59 -42.57
N ASP A 126 -42.07 -27.75 -42.37
CA ASP A 126 -43.01 -28.25 -43.38
C ASP A 126 -42.59 -29.62 -43.95
N ASN A 127 -42.11 -30.52 -43.07
CA ASN A 127 -41.48 -31.81 -43.41
C ASN A 127 -40.25 -31.74 -44.35
N THR A 128 -39.66 -30.56 -44.54
CA THR A 128 -38.44 -30.37 -45.33
C THR A 128 -37.28 -29.83 -44.49
N SER A 129 -36.12 -30.49 -44.56
CA SER A 129 -34.90 -30.00 -43.92
C SER A 129 -34.38 -28.76 -44.64
N ARG A 130 -34.10 -27.69 -43.89
CA ARG A 130 -33.73 -26.37 -44.40
C ARG A 130 -32.54 -25.82 -43.62
N ILE A 131 -31.72 -24.98 -44.25
CA ILE A 131 -30.51 -24.39 -43.64
C ILE A 131 -30.86 -22.98 -43.12
N PHE A 132 -30.28 -22.58 -41.99
CA PHE A 132 -30.52 -21.29 -41.36
C PHE A 132 -29.21 -20.73 -40.78
N CYS A 133 -29.03 -19.41 -40.81
CA CYS A 133 -27.92 -18.74 -40.13
C CYS A 133 -28.28 -18.46 -38.66
N THR A 134 -27.40 -18.82 -37.72
CA THR A 134 -27.56 -18.52 -36.28
C THR A 134 -27.51 -17.01 -36.02
N VAL A 135 -26.50 -16.32 -36.56
CA VAL A 135 -26.31 -14.87 -36.37
C VAL A 135 -27.53 -14.06 -36.84
N CYS A 136 -28.10 -14.39 -38.01
CA CYS A 136 -29.31 -13.72 -38.50
C CYS A 136 -30.61 -14.17 -37.80
N LYS A 137 -30.64 -15.33 -37.14
CA LYS A 137 -31.77 -15.76 -36.30
C LYS A 137 -31.81 -14.97 -34.98
N GLU A 138 -30.64 -14.62 -34.47
CA GLU A 138 -30.43 -14.02 -33.14
C GLU A 138 -30.41 -12.48 -33.19
N TYR A 139 -29.73 -11.90 -34.19
CA TYR A 139 -29.55 -10.45 -34.35
C TYR A 139 -30.23 -9.85 -35.60
N GLY A 140 -30.94 -10.67 -36.40
CA GLY A 140 -31.61 -10.25 -37.64
C GLY A 140 -33.15 -10.33 -37.57
N ARG A 141 -33.85 -9.60 -38.46
CA ARG A 141 -35.32 -9.68 -38.54
C ARG A 141 -35.80 -11.04 -39.08
N LYS A 142 -36.89 -11.55 -38.50
CA LYS A 142 -37.49 -12.87 -38.78
C LYS A 142 -37.85 -13.09 -40.26
N HIS A 143 -36.96 -13.73 -41.03
CA HIS A 143 -37.29 -14.24 -42.36
C HIS A 143 -38.31 -15.40 -42.26
N ARG A 144 -39.58 -15.13 -42.56
CA ARG A 144 -40.68 -16.13 -42.59
C ARG A 144 -40.62 -17.13 -43.76
N ARG A 145 -39.62 -17.04 -44.63
CA ARG A 145 -39.35 -18.01 -45.71
C ARG A 145 -37.88 -18.44 -45.64
N ASN A 146 -37.64 -19.72 -45.89
CA ASN A 146 -36.30 -20.27 -46.07
C ASN A 146 -35.59 -19.57 -47.25
N PRO A 147 -34.42 -18.92 -47.04
CA PRO A 147 -33.68 -18.27 -48.12
C PRO A 147 -33.10 -19.26 -49.13
N TYR A 148 -32.75 -20.48 -48.70
CA TYR A 148 -31.97 -21.42 -49.49
C TYR A 148 -32.88 -22.48 -50.09
N GLY A 149 -33.27 -22.28 -51.35
CA GLY A 149 -34.30 -23.07 -52.05
C GLY A 149 -34.23 -24.57 -51.76
N ASN A 150 -35.39 -25.16 -51.41
CA ASN A 150 -35.48 -26.55 -50.93
C ASN A 150 -34.80 -27.55 -51.89
N GLU A 151 -34.84 -27.27 -53.19
CA GLU A 151 -34.31 -28.10 -54.29
C GLU A 151 -33.40 -27.26 -55.20
N GLY A 152 -32.35 -27.90 -55.75
CA GLY A 152 -31.32 -27.26 -56.57
C GLY A 152 -30.05 -28.12 -56.62
N SER A 153 -29.13 -27.83 -57.55
CA SER A 153 -27.81 -28.46 -57.54
C SER A 153 -26.93 -27.86 -56.44
N ARG A 154 -25.88 -28.60 -56.01
CA ARG A 154 -24.93 -28.15 -54.98
C ARG A 154 -24.39 -26.74 -55.28
N ASN A 155 -23.99 -26.49 -56.53
CA ASN A 155 -23.41 -25.21 -56.93
C ASN A 155 -24.42 -24.06 -56.88
N MET A 156 -25.69 -24.32 -57.23
CA MET A 156 -26.75 -23.31 -57.16
C MET A 156 -27.08 -22.94 -55.70
N GLN A 157 -27.03 -23.92 -54.78
CA GLN A 157 -27.22 -23.69 -53.35
C GLN A 157 -26.01 -23.04 -52.66
N MET A 158 -24.78 -23.27 -53.16
CA MET A 158 -23.59 -22.51 -52.74
C MET A 158 -23.71 -21.03 -53.11
N SER A 159 -24.07 -20.72 -54.37
CA SER A 159 -24.17 -19.34 -54.85
C SER A 159 -25.15 -18.47 -54.03
N ALA A 160 -26.34 -19.00 -53.71
CA ALA A 160 -27.34 -18.30 -52.89
C ALA A 160 -26.91 -18.12 -51.40
N LEU A 161 -25.94 -18.91 -50.94
CA LEU A 161 -25.43 -18.90 -49.57
C LEU A 161 -24.21 -17.97 -49.42
N GLU A 162 -23.38 -17.88 -50.45
CA GLU A 162 -22.35 -16.84 -50.61
C GLU A 162 -23.00 -15.46 -50.80
N GLU A 163 -24.11 -15.37 -51.53
CA GLU A 163 -24.92 -14.15 -51.66
C GLU A 163 -25.51 -13.73 -50.31
N HIS A 164 -26.01 -14.66 -49.49
CA HIS A 164 -26.47 -14.33 -48.13
C HIS A 164 -25.33 -13.83 -47.23
N ASN A 165 -24.18 -14.51 -47.23
CA ASN A 165 -23.02 -14.11 -46.42
C ASN A 165 -22.53 -12.69 -46.78
N ASN A 166 -22.60 -12.32 -48.07
CA ASN A 166 -22.30 -10.98 -48.55
C ASN A 166 -23.45 -9.97 -48.39
N SER A 167 -24.65 -10.39 -47.99
CA SER A 167 -25.82 -9.52 -47.88
C SER A 167 -25.66 -8.47 -46.77
N LEU A 168 -26.21 -7.28 -47.00
CA LEU A 168 -26.20 -6.18 -46.03
C LEU A 168 -26.84 -6.57 -44.69
N LEU A 169 -27.85 -7.43 -44.70
CA LEU A 169 -28.51 -7.92 -43.49
C LEU A 169 -27.64 -8.89 -42.68
N HIS A 170 -26.83 -9.72 -43.34
CA HIS A 170 -25.86 -10.58 -42.65
C HIS A 170 -24.70 -9.75 -42.08
N ARG A 171 -24.18 -8.80 -42.86
CA ARG A 171 -23.13 -7.88 -42.42
C ARG A 171 -23.55 -6.99 -41.24
N GLU A 172 -24.78 -6.49 -41.23
CA GLU A 172 -25.31 -5.73 -40.10
C GLU A 172 -25.55 -6.62 -38.86
N ALA A 173 -26.02 -7.86 -39.04
CA ALA A 173 -26.15 -8.81 -37.92
C ALA A 173 -24.77 -9.17 -37.31
N LEU A 174 -23.72 -9.31 -38.13
CA LEU A 174 -22.33 -9.45 -37.67
C LEU A 174 -21.84 -8.19 -36.96
N ARG A 175 -22.12 -6.99 -37.48
CA ARG A 175 -21.75 -5.71 -36.83
C ARG A 175 -22.40 -5.56 -35.46
N LEU A 176 -23.68 -5.93 -35.34
CA LEU A 176 -24.41 -5.96 -34.07
C LEU A 176 -23.84 -7.02 -33.12
N GLN A 177 -23.43 -8.19 -33.62
CA GLN A 177 -22.77 -9.22 -32.82
C GLN A 177 -21.40 -8.76 -32.29
N SER A 178 -20.60 -8.04 -33.08
CA SER A 178 -19.33 -7.45 -32.62
C SER A 178 -19.56 -6.36 -31.58
N ALA A 179 -20.47 -5.40 -31.85
CA ALA A 179 -20.82 -4.36 -30.88
C ALA A 179 -21.47 -4.93 -29.59
N SER A 180 -22.05 -6.13 -29.66
CA SER A 180 -22.57 -6.89 -28.51
C SER A 180 -21.48 -7.65 -27.74
N LYS A 181 -20.26 -7.78 -28.28
CA LYS A 181 -19.07 -8.30 -27.56
C LYS A 181 -18.25 -7.17 -26.95
N GLU A 182 -18.16 -6.04 -27.63
CA GLU A 182 -17.50 -4.82 -27.14
C GLU A 182 -18.24 -4.23 -25.92
N LYS A 183 -19.54 -4.48 -25.78
CA LYS A 183 -20.28 -4.18 -24.54
C LYS A 183 -20.18 -5.35 -23.56
N VAL A 184 -19.65 -5.05 -22.37
CA VAL A 184 -19.35 -5.99 -21.28
C VAL A 184 -18.13 -6.89 -21.54
N GLN A 185 -17.09 -6.31 -22.16
CA GLN A 185 -15.79 -6.34 -21.49
C GLN A 185 -15.55 -4.97 -20.85
N THR A 186 -15.73 -4.89 -19.53
CA THR A 186 -14.82 -4.04 -18.73
C THR A 186 -13.40 -4.45 -19.07
N PRO A 187 -12.40 -3.54 -19.12
CA PRO A 187 -11.02 -3.96 -19.34
C PRO A 187 -10.68 -5.06 -18.34
N GLU A 188 -10.12 -6.17 -18.84
CA GLU A 188 -9.52 -7.20 -17.99
C GLU A 188 -8.24 -6.62 -17.41
N ILE A 189 -8.42 -5.79 -16.37
CA ILE A 189 -7.40 -5.53 -15.37
C ILE A 189 -6.94 -6.92 -14.94
N GLU A 190 -5.66 -7.25 -15.13
CA GLU A 190 -5.08 -8.44 -14.53
C GLU A 190 -5.19 -8.25 -13.02
N ARG A 191 -6.23 -8.85 -12.43
CA ARG A 191 -6.44 -8.91 -10.99
C ARG A 191 -5.38 -9.86 -10.44
N LEU A 192 -4.19 -9.31 -10.25
CA LEU A 192 -3.05 -9.98 -9.68
C LEU A 192 -3.40 -10.35 -8.22
N VAL A 193 -3.97 -11.54 -8.08
CA VAL A 193 -4.10 -12.27 -6.82
C VAL A 193 -2.70 -12.83 -6.54
N TYR A 194 -1.84 -11.99 -5.98
CA TYR A 194 -0.50 -12.34 -5.54
C TYR A 194 -0.53 -13.44 -4.48
N VAL A 195 -1.56 -13.44 -3.63
CA VAL A 195 -1.71 -14.42 -2.55
C VAL A 195 -3.08 -15.09 -2.60
N LYS A 196 -3.06 -16.42 -2.69
CA LYS A 196 -4.28 -17.23 -2.79
C LYS A 196 -4.93 -17.41 -1.42
N ALA A 197 -6.04 -16.71 -1.18
CA ALA A 197 -6.91 -16.95 -0.02
C ALA A 197 -7.30 -18.44 0.09
N LEU A 198 -7.14 -19.02 1.29
CA LEU A 198 -7.39 -20.45 1.53
C LEU A 198 -8.80 -20.70 2.06
N SER A 199 -9.40 -19.69 2.71
CA SER A 199 -10.76 -19.69 3.25
C SER A 199 -11.72 -18.91 2.36
N LYS A 200 -13.00 -19.32 2.39
CA LYS A 200 -14.10 -18.61 1.73
C LYS A 200 -14.28 -17.18 2.27
N THR A 201 -13.93 -16.98 3.54
CA THR A 201 -14.07 -15.73 4.27
C THR A 201 -13.07 -14.68 3.78
N ALA A 202 -11.78 -15.03 3.72
CA ALA A 202 -10.75 -14.16 3.16
C ALA A 202 -11.03 -13.84 1.68
N ALA A 203 -11.49 -14.82 0.90
CA ALA A 203 -11.89 -14.61 -0.49
C ALA A 203 -13.05 -13.60 -0.62
N SER A 204 -14.06 -13.66 0.25
CA SER A 204 -15.19 -12.71 0.26
C SER A 204 -14.75 -11.27 0.54
N ILE A 205 -13.83 -11.07 1.48
CA ILE A 205 -13.28 -9.74 1.81
C ILE A 205 -12.52 -9.16 0.61
N LEU A 206 -11.62 -9.95 0.00
CA LEU A 206 -10.88 -9.51 -1.19
C LEU A 206 -11.81 -9.27 -2.38
N GLU A 207 -12.84 -10.10 -2.58
CA GLU A 207 -13.88 -9.86 -3.58
C GLU A 207 -14.63 -8.55 -3.37
N SER A 208 -14.83 -8.11 -2.12
CA SER A 208 -15.45 -6.83 -1.78
C SER A 208 -14.51 -5.66 -2.16
N LEU A 209 -13.24 -5.76 -1.77
CA LEU A 209 -12.19 -4.79 -2.12
C LEU A 209 -12.06 -4.62 -3.65
N PHE A 210 -11.94 -5.72 -4.41
CA PHE A 210 -11.87 -5.69 -5.88
C PHE A 210 -13.09 -5.07 -6.57
N LYS A 211 -14.22 -4.91 -5.87
CA LYS A 211 -15.43 -4.24 -6.38
C LYS A 211 -15.47 -2.75 -6.01
N LYS A 212 -14.85 -2.35 -4.89
CA LYS A 212 -14.71 -0.95 -4.45
C LYS A 212 -13.58 -0.22 -5.17
N ASP A 213 -12.36 -0.76 -5.09
CA ASP A 213 -11.10 -0.08 -5.43
C ASP A 213 -10.33 -0.76 -6.60
N PRO A 214 -10.97 -1.11 -7.73
CA PRO A 214 -10.42 -2.04 -8.73
C PRO A 214 -9.10 -1.60 -9.42
N TYR A 215 -8.68 -0.35 -9.26
CA TYR A 215 -7.47 0.22 -9.87
C TYR A 215 -6.35 0.49 -8.86
N GLU A 216 -6.56 0.21 -7.57
CA GLU A 216 -5.61 0.57 -6.51
C GLU A 216 -4.61 -0.55 -6.22
N ALA A 217 -3.67 -0.76 -7.15
CA ALA A 217 -2.76 -1.91 -7.16
C ALA A 217 -1.92 -2.07 -5.88
N GLU A 218 -1.30 -1.00 -5.39
CA GLU A 218 -0.46 -1.03 -4.18
C GLU A 218 -1.29 -1.29 -2.91
N PHE A 219 -2.47 -0.68 -2.81
CA PHE A 219 -3.39 -0.89 -1.68
C PHE A 219 -3.94 -2.33 -1.68
N ILE A 220 -4.33 -2.83 -2.86
CA ILE A 220 -4.74 -4.22 -3.07
C ILE A 220 -3.63 -5.21 -2.71
N GLN A 221 -2.37 -4.93 -3.07
CA GLN A 221 -1.23 -5.81 -2.74
C GLN A 221 -1.08 -5.96 -1.22
N SER A 222 -0.93 -4.85 -0.49
CA SER A 222 -0.76 -4.86 0.97
C SER A 222 -1.94 -5.54 1.67
N ILE A 223 -3.19 -5.31 1.23
CA ILE A 223 -4.35 -5.99 1.82
C ILE A 223 -4.33 -7.50 1.55
N GLN A 224 -3.95 -7.98 0.36
CA GLN A 224 -3.83 -9.42 0.11
C GLN A 224 -2.81 -10.08 1.03
N GLU A 225 -1.64 -9.45 1.22
CA GLU A 225 -0.58 -9.95 2.09
C GLU A 225 -1.01 -9.97 3.57
N VAL A 226 -1.69 -8.91 4.04
CA VAL A 226 -2.24 -8.85 5.40
C VAL A 226 -3.36 -9.87 5.60
N VAL A 227 -4.36 -9.92 4.72
CA VAL A 227 -5.51 -10.87 4.80
C VAL A 227 -5.03 -12.32 4.84
N HIS A 228 -4.05 -12.71 4.02
CA HIS A 228 -3.45 -14.03 4.08
C HIS A 228 -2.79 -14.31 5.43
N SER A 229 -2.00 -13.36 5.93
CA SER A 229 -1.25 -13.54 7.17
C SER A 229 -2.13 -13.64 8.43
N ILE A 230 -3.31 -13.00 8.43
CA ILE A 230 -4.31 -13.07 9.53
C ILE A 230 -5.43 -14.08 9.28
N GLU A 231 -5.38 -14.84 8.19
CA GLU A 231 -6.36 -15.89 7.87
C GLU A 231 -6.60 -16.90 9.02
N PRO A 232 -5.58 -17.35 9.79
CA PRO A 232 -5.80 -18.16 11.00
C PRO A 232 -6.66 -17.48 12.07
N VAL A 233 -6.62 -16.15 12.17
CA VAL A 233 -7.43 -15.36 13.10
C VAL A 233 -8.88 -15.34 12.67
N LEU A 234 -9.13 -15.08 11.38
CA LEU A 234 -10.47 -15.00 10.79
C LEU A 234 -11.20 -16.36 10.82
N VAL A 235 -10.45 -17.46 10.66
CA VAL A 235 -10.99 -18.83 10.78
C VAL A 235 -11.29 -19.21 12.23
N LYS A 236 -10.46 -18.79 13.20
CA LYS A 236 -10.65 -19.06 14.63
C LYS A 236 -11.78 -18.25 15.25
N ASN A 237 -11.94 -16.99 14.81
CA ASN A 237 -12.80 -15.97 15.44
C ASN A 237 -13.60 -15.19 14.37
N SER A 238 -14.77 -15.71 13.98
CA SER A 238 -15.59 -15.15 12.89
C SER A 238 -16.08 -13.72 13.10
N GLN A 239 -16.12 -13.20 14.33
CA GLN A 239 -16.46 -11.80 14.62
C GLN A 239 -15.46 -10.80 13.98
N TYR A 240 -14.19 -11.19 13.86
CA TYR A 240 -13.14 -10.32 13.33
C TYR A 240 -13.26 -10.10 11.81
N VAL A 241 -14.11 -10.86 11.12
CA VAL A 241 -14.44 -10.67 9.70
C VAL A 241 -15.06 -9.29 9.47
N GLN A 242 -16.11 -8.97 10.23
CA GLN A 242 -16.83 -7.69 10.12
C GLN A 242 -15.97 -6.50 10.57
N ILE A 243 -15.10 -6.72 11.55
CA ILE A 243 -14.15 -5.71 12.05
C ILE A 243 -13.07 -5.44 10.99
N LEU A 244 -12.58 -6.47 10.30
CA LEU A 244 -11.67 -6.30 9.16
C LEU A 244 -12.36 -5.64 7.97
N GLU A 245 -13.60 -6.00 7.63
CA GLU A 245 -14.38 -5.35 6.57
C GLU A 245 -14.61 -3.85 6.84
N ARG A 246 -14.71 -3.43 8.11
CA ARG A 246 -14.68 -2.02 8.52
C ARG A 246 -13.28 -1.42 8.41
N LEU A 247 -12.26 -2.06 8.97
CA LEU A 247 -10.88 -1.56 9.00
C LEU A 247 -10.28 -1.35 7.61
N LEU A 248 -10.71 -2.12 6.59
CA LEU A 248 -10.22 -1.95 5.22
C LEU A 248 -10.81 -0.73 4.49
N GLU A 249 -11.78 -0.04 5.07
CA GLU A 249 -12.25 1.26 4.60
C GLU A 249 -11.57 2.38 5.42
N PRO A 250 -10.80 3.29 4.81
CA PRO A 250 -10.16 4.39 5.56
C PRO A 250 -11.21 5.34 6.14
N GLU A 251 -11.08 5.69 7.43
CA GLU A 251 -12.02 6.59 8.12
C GLU A 251 -12.24 7.92 7.38
N ARG A 252 -11.18 8.56 6.86
CA ARG A 252 -11.28 9.77 6.01
C ARG A 252 -10.20 9.81 4.92
N CYS A 253 -10.63 10.02 3.67
CA CYS A 253 -9.75 10.30 2.53
C CYS A 253 -9.94 11.74 2.01
N PHE A 254 -8.92 12.56 2.13
CA PHE A 254 -8.87 13.92 1.58
C PHE A 254 -8.07 13.93 0.28
N ILE A 255 -8.67 14.48 -0.78
CA ILE A 255 -8.02 14.74 -2.07
C ILE A 255 -8.31 16.18 -2.44
N PHE A 256 -7.27 16.99 -2.64
CA PHE A 256 -7.39 18.43 -2.85
C PHE A 256 -6.45 18.94 -3.94
N ARG A 257 -6.68 20.17 -4.39
CA ARG A 257 -5.88 20.85 -5.42
C ARG A 257 -4.88 21.77 -4.74
N VAL A 258 -3.62 21.71 -5.17
CA VAL A 258 -2.52 22.52 -4.63
C VAL A 258 -1.98 23.44 -5.73
N PRO A 259 -2.54 24.67 -5.88
CA PRO A 259 -2.06 25.65 -6.84
C PRO A 259 -0.85 26.42 -6.30
N TRP A 260 0.20 26.59 -7.08
CA TRP A 260 1.40 27.34 -6.68
C TRP A 260 2.00 28.07 -7.87
N VAL A 261 2.99 28.94 -7.62
CA VAL A 261 3.62 29.79 -8.66
C VAL A 261 5.13 29.57 -8.62
N ASP A 262 5.76 29.34 -9.78
CA ASP A 262 7.20 29.10 -9.91
C ASP A 262 8.02 30.41 -9.89
N ASP A 263 9.35 30.32 -9.90
CA ASP A 263 10.21 31.52 -9.87
C ASP A 263 10.19 32.35 -11.17
N ARG A 264 9.46 31.91 -12.20
CA ARG A 264 9.20 32.67 -13.44
C ARG A 264 7.84 33.36 -13.43
N GLY A 265 7.00 33.09 -12.42
CA GLY A 265 5.63 33.58 -12.33
C GLY A 265 4.59 32.69 -13.02
N GLU A 266 4.97 31.49 -13.48
CA GLU A 266 4.04 30.53 -14.09
C GLU A 266 3.23 29.82 -13.00
N ALA A 267 1.92 29.65 -13.24
CA ALA A 267 1.02 28.97 -12.31
C ALA A 267 0.99 27.45 -12.56
N HIS A 268 1.31 26.67 -11.54
CA HIS A 268 1.35 25.21 -11.54
C HIS A 268 0.26 24.64 -10.62
N VAL A 269 -0.17 23.41 -10.89
CA VAL A 269 -1.21 22.73 -10.11
C VAL A 269 -0.82 21.28 -9.88
N ASN A 270 -0.78 20.89 -8.60
CA ASN A 270 -0.53 19.53 -8.14
C ASN A 270 -1.73 18.99 -7.35
N ARG A 271 -1.77 17.67 -7.12
CA ARG A 271 -2.79 17.02 -6.28
C ARG A 271 -2.24 16.76 -4.88
N GLY A 272 -2.98 17.18 -3.86
CA GLY A 272 -2.71 16.86 -2.46
C GLY A 272 -3.56 15.69 -1.98
N PHE A 273 -2.99 14.87 -1.10
CA PHE A 273 -3.62 13.71 -0.48
C PHE A 273 -3.38 13.71 1.04
N ARG A 274 -4.40 13.34 1.82
CA ARG A 274 -4.23 12.82 3.19
C ARG A 274 -5.26 11.73 3.45
N VAL A 275 -4.80 10.55 3.81
CA VAL A 275 -5.63 9.41 4.22
C VAL A 275 -5.42 9.22 5.71
N GLN A 276 -6.47 9.48 6.49
CA GLN A 276 -6.57 9.12 7.91
C GLN A 276 -7.26 7.77 7.93
N PHE A 277 -6.48 6.71 8.19
CA PHE A 277 -6.89 5.36 7.88
C PHE A 277 -7.66 4.73 9.04
N SER A 278 -7.08 4.77 10.25
CA SER A 278 -7.88 4.62 11.46
C SER A 278 -7.32 5.38 12.66
N GLN A 279 -8.20 5.99 13.45
CA GLN A 279 -7.96 6.64 14.74
C GLN A 279 -8.31 5.73 15.94
N ALA A 280 -8.68 4.45 15.71
CA ALA A 280 -9.18 3.56 16.76
C ALA A 280 -8.21 3.37 17.95
N LEU A 281 -6.90 3.50 17.74
CA LEU A 281 -5.89 3.43 18.81
C LEU A 281 -5.50 4.81 19.39
N GLY A 282 -5.93 5.92 18.78
CA GLY A 282 -5.54 7.30 19.13
C GLY A 282 -5.36 8.18 17.90
N PRO A 283 -4.85 9.42 18.06
CA PRO A 283 -4.63 10.36 16.95
C PRO A 283 -3.80 9.75 15.83
N CYS A 284 -4.15 10.08 14.59
CA CYS A 284 -3.41 9.64 13.40
C CYS A 284 -1.96 10.15 13.41
N ARG A 285 -1.00 9.31 13.00
CA ARG A 285 0.39 9.74 12.74
C ARG A 285 0.94 9.07 11.50
N GLY A 286 1.59 9.86 10.64
CA GLY A 286 2.41 9.33 9.55
C GLY A 286 2.72 10.30 8.42
N GLY A 287 3.53 9.82 7.48
CA GLY A 287 4.32 10.62 6.54
C GLY A 287 3.53 11.47 5.53
N LEU A 288 4.19 12.50 5.01
CA LEU A 288 3.84 13.19 3.78
C LEU A 288 4.92 12.90 2.73
N ARG A 289 4.56 12.37 1.57
CA ARG A 289 5.47 12.07 0.47
C ARG A 289 5.27 13.04 -0.69
N PHE A 290 6.32 13.75 -1.11
CA PHE A 290 6.31 14.57 -2.32
C PHE A 290 7.11 13.86 -3.41
N HIS A 291 6.41 13.21 -4.34
CA HIS A 291 7.02 12.42 -5.41
C HIS A 291 6.06 12.26 -6.61
N PRO A 292 6.52 12.34 -7.87
CA PRO A 292 5.67 12.18 -9.07
C PRO A 292 4.80 10.93 -9.16
N SER A 293 5.16 9.85 -8.45
CA SER A 293 4.36 8.61 -8.43
C SER A 293 3.20 8.62 -7.44
N MET A 294 3.02 9.69 -6.65
CA MET A 294 1.98 9.77 -5.63
C MET A 294 0.58 9.78 -6.23
N ASN A 295 -0.23 8.84 -5.76
CA ASN A 295 -1.62 8.66 -6.16
C ASN A 295 -2.44 8.15 -4.96
N LEU A 296 -3.77 7.99 -5.12
CA LEU A 296 -4.65 7.59 -4.03
C LEU A 296 -4.35 6.18 -3.49
N SER A 297 -4.04 5.23 -4.36
CA SER A 297 -3.63 3.86 -3.99
C SER A 297 -2.39 3.89 -3.10
N VAL A 298 -1.34 4.61 -3.53
CA VAL A 298 -0.11 4.78 -2.74
C VAL A 298 -0.39 5.45 -1.39
N ALA A 299 -1.28 6.44 -1.34
CA ALA A 299 -1.67 7.08 -0.09
C ALA A 299 -2.45 6.13 0.86
N LYS A 300 -3.41 5.34 0.34
CA LYS A 300 -4.16 4.35 1.12
C LYS A 300 -3.28 3.18 1.59
N PHE A 301 -2.41 2.67 0.72
CA PHE A 301 -1.35 1.69 1.05
C PHE A 301 -0.47 2.16 2.20
N LEU A 302 0.15 3.34 2.08
CA LEU A 302 1.05 3.87 3.11
C LEU A 302 0.32 4.09 4.44
N ALA A 303 -0.94 4.55 4.40
CA ALA A 303 -1.73 4.80 5.60
C ALA A 303 -2.19 3.49 6.29
N PHE A 304 -2.50 2.45 5.53
CA PHE A 304 -2.82 1.12 6.06
C PHE A 304 -1.61 0.46 6.74
N GLU A 305 -0.47 0.39 6.06
CA GLU A 305 0.78 -0.11 6.64
C GLU A 305 1.19 0.69 7.89
N GLN A 306 1.03 2.02 7.85
CA GLN A 306 1.34 2.87 9.00
C GLN A 306 0.36 2.65 10.18
N THR A 307 -0.91 2.28 9.92
CA THR A 307 -1.86 1.83 10.97
C THR A 307 -1.35 0.55 11.65
N LEU A 308 -0.98 -0.47 10.86
CA LEU A 308 -0.49 -1.74 11.40
C LEU A 308 0.84 -1.59 12.17
N LYS A 309 1.72 -0.73 11.66
CA LYS A 309 3.01 -0.36 12.26
C LYS A 309 2.87 0.41 13.57
N ASN A 310 1.92 1.36 13.68
CA ASN A 310 1.61 2.05 14.94
C ASN A 310 0.95 1.08 15.93
N ALA A 311 0.05 0.21 15.47
CA ALA A 311 -0.59 -0.83 16.30
C ALA A 311 0.39 -1.89 16.83
N LEU A 312 1.56 -2.04 16.22
CA LEU A 312 2.68 -2.84 16.73
C LEU A 312 3.52 -2.13 17.79
N SER A 313 3.37 -0.81 17.98
CA SER A 313 4.04 -0.11 19.08
C SER A 313 3.40 -0.43 20.44
N LEU A 314 3.94 0.12 21.53
CA LEU A 314 3.27 0.16 22.84
C LEU A 314 2.41 1.42 23.03
N TYR A 315 2.61 2.43 22.19
CA TYR A 315 1.95 3.73 22.29
C TYR A 315 0.64 3.74 21.49
N LYS A 316 -0.23 4.70 21.83
CA LYS A 316 -1.63 4.75 21.41
C LYS A 316 -1.82 5.75 20.28
N LEU A 317 -1.52 5.33 19.05
CA LEU A 317 -1.63 6.14 17.84
C LEU A 317 -2.35 5.41 16.71
N GLY A 318 -3.19 6.15 15.99
CA GLY A 318 -3.80 5.76 14.73
C GLY A 318 -2.84 5.92 13.54
N GLY A 319 -3.21 5.39 12.38
CA GLY A 319 -2.40 5.44 11.17
C GLY A 319 -2.90 6.43 10.13
N ALA A 320 -1.98 7.19 9.53
CA ALA A 320 -2.25 8.04 8.38
C ALA A 320 -1.06 8.14 7.43
N ALA A 321 -1.31 8.53 6.18
CA ALA A 321 -0.28 8.94 5.23
C ALA A 321 -0.85 9.98 4.26
N GLY A 322 0.01 10.71 3.55
CA GLY A 322 -0.42 11.68 2.56
C GLY A 322 0.74 12.19 1.72
N GLY A 323 0.55 13.36 1.12
CA GLY A 323 1.55 14.02 0.29
C GLY A 323 1.01 14.45 -1.06
N SER A 324 1.85 14.47 -2.09
CA SER A 324 1.52 15.06 -3.40
C SER A 324 2.36 14.50 -4.55
N ASP A 325 1.82 14.61 -5.76
CA ASP A 325 2.50 14.36 -7.04
C ASP A 325 3.56 15.43 -7.42
N PHE A 326 3.77 16.44 -6.56
CA PHE A 326 4.86 17.43 -6.67
C PHE A 326 6.25 16.78 -6.56
N ASP A 327 7.18 17.16 -7.45
CA ASP A 327 8.60 16.81 -7.34
C ASP A 327 9.40 18.00 -6.76
N PRO A 328 10.05 17.84 -5.59
CA PRO A 328 10.97 18.84 -5.06
C PRO A 328 12.34 18.85 -5.77
N LYS A 329 12.66 17.87 -6.63
CA LYS A 329 13.94 17.82 -7.36
C LYS A 329 14.01 18.95 -8.41
N GLY A 330 15.15 19.63 -8.45
CA GLY A 330 15.38 20.74 -9.37
C GLY A 330 14.54 22.00 -9.08
N LYS A 331 13.80 22.03 -7.96
CA LYS A 331 13.05 23.21 -7.50
C LYS A 331 13.89 24.10 -6.61
N SER A 332 13.63 25.40 -6.67
CA SER A 332 14.24 26.35 -5.74
C SER A 332 13.67 26.18 -4.33
N GLU A 333 14.38 26.70 -3.34
CA GLU A 333 13.87 26.73 -1.96
C GLU A 333 12.60 27.57 -1.83
N ILE A 334 12.46 28.62 -2.64
CA ILE A 334 11.29 29.50 -2.67
C ILE A 334 10.09 28.78 -3.30
N GLU A 335 10.30 28.03 -4.38
CA GLU A 335 9.26 27.20 -5.01
C GLU A 335 8.74 26.13 -4.04
N VAL A 336 9.65 25.42 -3.37
CA VAL A 336 9.29 24.43 -2.34
C VAL A 336 8.56 25.07 -1.16
N MET A 337 8.97 26.26 -0.71
CA MET A 337 8.27 27.00 0.34
C MET A 337 6.84 27.39 -0.09
N ARG A 338 6.66 27.96 -1.29
CA ARG A 338 5.34 28.32 -1.84
C ARG A 338 4.44 27.09 -1.97
N PHE A 339 4.99 25.97 -2.43
CA PHE A 339 4.28 24.70 -2.52
C PHE A 339 3.84 24.20 -1.14
N CYS A 340 4.74 24.13 -0.15
CA CYS A 340 4.41 23.73 1.23
C CYS A 340 3.34 24.64 1.87
N GLN A 341 3.37 25.94 1.59
CA GLN A 341 2.35 26.88 2.08
C GLN A 341 0.98 26.54 1.48
N SER A 342 0.87 26.49 0.15
CA SER A 342 -0.37 26.14 -0.56
C SER A 342 -0.92 24.76 -0.17
N PHE A 343 -0.05 23.77 0.02
CA PHE A 343 -0.42 22.43 0.49
C PHE A 343 -1.08 22.48 1.88
N MET A 344 -0.57 23.33 2.77
CA MET A 344 -1.08 23.48 4.13
C MET A 344 -2.33 24.37 4.22
N ASP A 345 -2.53 25.31 3.28
CA ASP A 345 -3.71 26.20 3.22
C ASP A 345 -5.04 25.44 3.08
N GLU A 346 -5.02 24.22 2.53
CA GLU A 346 -6.16 23.28 2.58
C GLU A 346 -6.05 22.27 3.72
N LEU A 347 -4.87 21.69 3.96
CA LEU A 347 -4.72 20.56 4.88
C LEU A 347 -4.90 20.91 6.37
N TYR A 348 -4.55 22.14 6.80
CA TYR A 348 -4.49 22.51 8.22
C TYR A 348 -5.78 22.24 9.01
N ARG A 349 -6.94 22.26 8.34
CA ARG A 349 -8.28 22.07 8.93
C ARG A 349 -8.53 20.66 9.46
N TYR A 350 -7.68 19.70 9.07
CA TYR A 350 -7.81 18.28 9.38
C TYR A 350 -6.69 17.75 10.27
N LEU A 351 -5.83 18.65 10.77
CA LEU A 351 -4.63 18.35 11.57
C LEU A 351 -4.74 18.98 12.97
N GLY A 352 -4.24 18.28 13.98
CA GLY A 352 -4.28 18.78 15.35
C GLY A 352 -3.86 17.73 16.39
N PRO A 353 -3.61 18.17 17.64
CA PRO A 353 -3.01 17.33 18.69
C PRO A 353 -3.78 16.06 19.01
N ASP A 354 -5.11 16.12 18.88
CA ASP A 354 -6.01 15.00 19.19
C ASP A 354 -6.64 14.39 17.92
N GLN A 355 -6.06 14.66 16.73
CA GLN A 355 -6.62 14.27 15.42
C GLN A 355 -5.60 13.62 14.49
N ASP A 356 -4.62 14.38 14.00
CA ASP A 356 -3.68 13.91 12.97
C ASP A 356 -2.38 14.72 12.96
N PHE A 357 -1.26 13.99 12.94
CA PHE A 357 0.11 14.48 12.91
C PHE A 357 0.85 14.04 11.64
N PRO A 358 1.21 14.98 10.74
CA PRO A 358 2.14 14.72 9.65
C PRO A 358 3.54 14.33 10.13
N ALA A 359 4.33 13.78 9.22
CA ALA A 359 5.73 13.41 9.44
C ALA A 359 6.54 13.46 8.14
N GLU A 360 7.86 13.37 8.25
CA GLU A 360 8.75 13.18 7.10
C GLU A 360 8.47 11.86 6.35
N ASP A 361 8.65 11.89 5.03
CA ASP A 361 8.74 10.74 4.12
C ASP A 361 9.61 11.15 2.91
N VAL A 362 9.59 10.40 1.81
CA VAL A 362 10.32 10.72 0.58
C VAL A 362 9.87 12.10 0.04
N GLY A 363 10.82 13.01 -0.15
CA GLY A 363 10.55 14.37 -0.63
C GLY A 363 10.12 15.38 0.44
N VAL A 364 9.93 14.98 1.70
CA VAL A 364 9.59 15.87 2.82
C VAL A 364 10.59 15.64 3.97
N GLY A 365 11.57 16.53 4.09
CA GLY A 365 12.53 16.56 5.20
C GLY A 365 12.30 17.72 6.18
N PRO A 366 13.31 18.05 7.01
CA PRO A 366 13.19 19.12 8.01
C PRO A 366 12.88 20.50 7.41
N ARG A 367 13.35 20.77 6.18
CA ARG A 367 13.07 22.01 5.44
C ARG A 367 11.59 22.10 5.07
N GLU A 368 11.06 21.07 4.42
CA GLU A 368 9.67 21.01 4.01
C GLU A 368 8.73 21.01 5.22
N MET A 369 9.04 20.23 6.26
CA MET A 369 8.32 20.25 7.55
C MET A 369 8.37 21.62 8.22
N GLY A 370 9.49 22.35 8.11
CA GLY A 370 9.63 23.72 8.60
C GLY A 370 8.68 24.70 7.90
N PHE A 371 8.59 24.64 6.57
CA PHE A 371 7.65 25.46 5.80
C PHE A 371 6.18 25.07 6.06
N LEU A 372 5.88 23.77 6.12
CA LEU A 372 4.56 23.22 6.45
C LEU A 372 4.10 23.68 7.84
N PHE A 373 4.96 23.62 8.85
CA PHE A 373 4.64 24.09 10.21
C PHE A 373 4.56 25.61 10.31
N GLY A 374 5.45 26.33 9.63
CA GLY A 374 5.41 27.79 9.53
C GLY A 374 4.05 28.28 9.01
N GLN A 375 3.51 27.58 8.01
CA GLN A 375 2.17 27.83 7.49
C GLN A 375 1.06 27.36 8.44
N TYR A 376 1.15 26.15 9.01
CA TYR A 376 0.16 25.64 9.96
C TYR A 376 -0.03 26.61 11.13
N ARG A 377 1.06 27.07 11.75
CA ARG A 377 1.06 28.08 12.82
C ARG A 377 0.42 29.40 12.38
N ARG A 378 0.64 29.84 11.13
CA ARG A 378 0.03 31.06 10.57
C ARG A 378 -1.49 30.93 10.44
N LEU A 379 -2.00 29.74 10.12
CA LEU A 379 -3.42 29.47 9.90
C LEU A 379 -4.19 29.09 11.17
N SER A 380 -3.56 28.36 12.10
CA SER A 380 -4.16 27.93 13.36
C SER A 380 -4.11 29.00 14.46
N GLY A 381 -3.27 30.03 14.29
CA GLY A 381 -3.09 31.13 15.24
C GLY A 381 -2.34 30.76 16.53
N HIS A 382 -1.92 29.49 16.69
CA HIS A 382 -1.39 28.97 17.96
C HIS A 382 -0.10 28.15 17.75
N PHE A 383 0.83 28.23 18.71
CA PHE A 383 2.06 27.43 18.69
C PHE A 383 1.84 26.05 19.32
N GLN A 384 1.22 25.13 18.58
CA GLN A 384 1.10 23.72 18.98
C GLN A 384 2.26 22.91 18.39
N GLY A 385 3.36 22.81 19.14
CA GLY A 385 4.65 22.29 18.66
C GLY A 385 4.70 20.79 18.30
N ASN A 386 3.73 20.00 18.73
CA ASN A 386 3.69 18.55 18.47
C ASN A 386 3.57 18.18 16.98
N PHE A 387 3.25 19.17 16.13
CA PHE A 387 3.11 19.07 14.68
C PHE A 387 4.39 18.64 13.94
N THR A 388 5.58 18.96 14.46
CA THR A 388 6.85 18.80 13.73
C THR A 388 7.71 17.61 14.15
N GLY A 389 7.39 16.96 15.26
CA GLY A 389 8.46 16.42 16.11
C GLY A 389 9.19 17.56 16.85
N PRO A 390 10.35 17.30 17.48
CA PRO A 390 11.06 18.29 18.29
C PRO A 390 11.50 19.51 17.45
N LYS A 391 11.66 20.64 18.15
CA LYS A 391 11.86 21.99 17.58
C LYS A 391 12.85 21.99 16.41
N ILE A 392 12.32 22.18 15.19
CA ILE A 392 13.10 22.37 13.97
C ILE A 392 14.14 23.50 14.23
N PHE A 393 15.43 23.13 14.24
CA PHE A 393 16.62 23.94 14.54
C PHE A 393 16.88 24.45 15.97
N TRP A 394 16.01 24.25 16.98
CA TRP A 394 16.20 24.86 18.33
C TRP A 394 16.50 23.86 19.46
N SER A 395 16.75 22.60 19.11
CA SER A 395 17.36 21.58 19.98
C SER A 395 18.18 20.63 19.11
N GLY A 396 19.35 20.20 19.59
CA GLY A 396 20.29 19.40 18.81
C GLY A 396 19.69 18.07 18.30
N SER A 397 20.13 17.65 17.11
CA SER A 397 19.93 16.31 16.52
C SER A 397 18.67 15.55 16.96
N SER A 398 17.57 15.67 16.20
CA SER A 398 16.52 14.64 16.26
C SER A 398 17.13 13.32 15.81
N PHE A 399 17.44 12.46 16.77
CA PHE A 399 18.01 11.12 16.56
C PHE A 399 17.03 10.14 15.85
N ARG A 400 15.99 10.64 15.18
CA ARG A 400 14.92 9.84 14.57
C ARG A 400 15.38 9.12 13.30
N THR A 401 16.29 9.73 12.55
CA THR A 401 16.92 9.09 11.38
C THR A 401 17.83 7.94 11.79
N GLU A 402 18.61 8.17 12.84
CA GLU A 402 19.47 7.24 13.55
C GLU A 402 18.64 6.10 14.13
N ALA A 403 17.58 6.41 14.89
CA ALA A 403 16.65 5.42 15.46
C ALA A 403 16.02 4.50 14.43
N THR A 404 15.72 5.02 13.25
CA THR A 404 15.19 4.22 12.14
C THR A 404 16.28 3.28 11.62
N GLY A 405 17.44 3.80 11.20
CA GLY A 405 18.54 2.97 10.68
C GLY A 405 19.10 1.96 11.70
N TYR A 406 19.26 2.39 12.94
CA TYR A 406 19.80 1.59 14.04
C TYR A 406 18.76 0.56 14.49
N GLY A 407 17.47 0.92 14.55
CA GLY A 407 16.37 0.02 14.86
C GLY A 407 16.31 -1.18 13.92
N LEU A 408 16.51 -0.95 12.61
CA LEU A 408 16.56 -2.01 11.60
C LEU A 408 17.73 -2.99 11.85
N VAL A 409 18.91 -2.49 12.19
CA VAL A 409 20.10 -3.31 12.50
C VAL A 409 19.98 -4.02 13.86
N PHE A 410 19.36 -3.39 14.86
CA PHE A 410 18.99 -4.07 16.11
C PHE A 410 17.95 -5.16 15.88
N PHE A 411 16.98 -4.94 14.99
CA PHE A 411 15.99 -5.96 14.63
C PHE A 411 16.66 -7.16 13.95
N ALA A 412 17.63 -6.90 13.06
CA ALA A 412 18.46 -7.95 12.48
C ALA A 412 19.22 -8.75 13.56
N ARG A 413 19.80 -8.09 14.57
CA ARG A 413 20.45 -8.78 15.71
C ARG A 413 19.48 -9.65 16.50
N VAL A 414 18.23 -9.23 16.73
CA VAL A 414 17.22 -10.04 17.43
C VAL A 414 16.82 -11.27 16.60
N VAL A 415 16.56 -11.10 15.29
CA VAL A 415 16.26 -12.22 14.38
C VAL A 415 17.42 -13.23 14.33
N LEU A 416 18.66 -12.76 14.22
CA LEU A 416 19.85 -13.62 14.21
C LEU A 416 20.05 -14.36 15.54
N ALA A 417 19.86 -13.69 16.67
CA ALA A 417 19.99 -14.30 17.99
C ALA A 417 18.98 -15.45 18.18
N ASP A 418 17.75 -15.29 17.68
CA ASP A 418 16.73 -16.33 17.69
C ASP A 418 17.10 -17.54 16.80
N MET A 419 17.85 -17.29 15.72
CA MET A 419 18.48 -18.31 14.87
C MET A 419 19.82 -18.85 15.42
N ASN A 420 20.22 -18.48 16.64
CA ASN A 420 21.52 -18.81 17.25
C ASN A 420 22.73 -18.35 16.40
N LYS A 421 22.64 -17.14 15.84
CA LYS A 421 23.69 -16.46 15.05
C LYS A 421 23.99 -15.07 15.59
N GLU A 422 25.19 -14.58 15.27
CA GLU A 422 25.58 -13.18 15.49
C GLU A 422 25.66 -12.43 14.16
N LEU A 423 25.58 -11.10 14.23
CA LEU A 423 25.71 -10.19 13.07
C LEU A 423 27.18 -9.95 12.67
N LYS A 424 28.10 -10.18 13.60
CA LYS A 424 29.54 -9.96 13.46
C LYS A 424 30.12 -10.84 12.34
N GLY A 425 30.84 -10.22 11.41
CA GLY A 425 31.46 -10.87 10.25
C GLY A 425 30.52 -11.24 9.10
N LEU A 426 29.19 -11.05 9.23
CA LEU A 426 28.24 -11.36 8.15
C LEU A 426 28.26 -10.32 7.04
N ARG A 427 28.18 -10.78 5.78
CA ARG A 427 28.14 -9.90 4.61
C ARG A 427 26.74 -9.34 4.40
N CYS A 428 26.62 -8.02 4.34
CA CYS A 428 25.33 -7.31 4.28
C CYS A 428 25.20 -6.53 2.97
N ALA A 429 24.17 -6.85 2.18
CA ALA A 429 23.80 -6.06 1.00
C ALA A 429 22.78 -4.98 1.40
N ILE A 430 23.02 -3.73 1.00
CA ILE A 430 22.14 -2.58 1.30
C ILE A 430 21.75 -1.94 -0.03
N SER A 431 20.47 -1.58 -0.20
CA SER A 431 20.04 -0.69 -1.28
C SER A 431 19.81 0.73 -0.77
N GLY A 432 19.88 1.70 -1.67
CA GLY A 432 19.75 3.11 -1.35
C GLY A 432 21.02 3.71 -0.71
N SER A 433 20.99 5.04 -0.63
CA SER A 433 22.02 5.89 -0.03
C SER A 433 21.40 7.15 0.59
N GLY A 434 20.09 7.07 0.89
CA GLY A 434 19.34 8.10 1.61
C GLY A 434 19.48 7.97 3.13
N LYS A 435 18.76 8.82 3.87
CA LYS A 435 18.82 8.94 5.34
C LYS A 435 18.84 7.61 6.09
N ILE A 436 17.96 6.66 5.73
CA ILE A 436 17.86 5.35 6.41
C ILE A 436 19.06 4.47 6.06
N ALA A 437 19.35 4.27 4.77
CA ALA A 437 20.43 3.42 4.29
C ALA A 437 21.81 3.81 4.86
N MET A 438 22.09 5.11 5.00
CA MET A 438 23.36 5.58 5.57
C MET A 438 23.49 5.25 7.07
N HIS A 439 22.42 5.31 7.86
CA HIS A 439 22.45 4.92 9.28
C HIS A 439 22.39 3.41 9.48
N VAL A 440 21.78 2.64 8.56
CA VAL A 440 21.92 1.17 8.49
C VAL A 440 23.39 0.81 8.26
N LEU A 441 24.04 1.42 7.27
CA LEU A 441 25.47 1.24 6.98
C LEU A 441 26.34 1.59 8.21
N GLU A 442 26.14 2.75 8.83
CA GLU A 442 26.86 3.18 10.03
C GLU A 442 26.71 2.18 11.21
N LYS A 443 25.49 1.69 11.46
CA LYS A 443 25.27 0.76 12.57
C LYS A 443 25.79 -0.64 12.28
N LEU A 444 25.73 -1.11 11.03
CA LEU A 444 26.36 -2.37 10.60
C LEU A 444 27.87 -2.36 10.87
N LEU A 445 28.58 -1.26 10.58
CA LEU A 445 29.99 -1.09 10.93
C LEU A 445 30.21 -1.16 12.45
N SER A 446 29.34 -0.51 13.25
CA SER A 446 29.43 -0.54 14.72
C SER A 446 29.19 -1.93 15.33
N CYS A 447 28.54 -2.83 14.59
CA CYS A 447 28.27 -4.22 14.98
C CYS A 447 29.25 -5.23 14.36
N GLU A 448 30.38 -4.76 13.81
CA GLU A 448 31.40 -5.58 13.13
C GLU A 448 30.85 -6.43 11.96
N ALA A 449 29.76 -6.00 11.33
CA ALA A 449 29.27 -6.60 10.08
C ALA A 449 30.10 -6.12 8.88
N ILE A 450 29.97 -6.80 7.74
CA ILE A 450 30.68 -6.47 6.50
C ILE A 450 29.65 -5.96 5.47
N PRO A 451 29.24 -4.68 5.51
CA PRO A 451 28.38 -4.09 4.48
C PRO A 451 29.17 -3.91 3.17
N VAL A 452 28.62 -4.38 2.05
CA VAL A 452 29.34 -4.49 0.77
C VAL A 452 28.73 -3.71 -0.40
N THR A 453 27.48 -3.25 -0.27
CA THR A 453 26.79 -2.46 -1.29
C THR A 453 26.02 -1.27 -0.71
N VAL A 454 25.85 -0.23 -1.53
CA VAL A 454 24.87 0.86 -1.39
C VAL A 454 24.42 1.28 -2.80
N SER A 455 23.21 1.83 -2.97
CA SER A 455 22.73 2.22 -4.31
C SER A 455 22.15 3.64 -4.40
N ASP A 456 21.99 4.14 -5.61
CA ASP A 456 21.22 5.33 -5.93
C ASP A 456 20.38 5.09 -7.20
N SER A 457 19.73 6.13 -7.73
CA SER A 457 18.80 6.00 -8.86
C SER A 457 19.47 5.69 -10.20
N GLU A 458 20.80 5.65 -10.28
CA GLU A 458 21.56 5.32 -11.48
C GLU A 458 22.12 3.88 -11.46
N GLY A 459 22.01 3.15 -10.35
CA GLY A 459 22.70 1.87 -10.12
C GLY A 459 23.29 1.73 -8.72
N TYR A 460 24.28 0.85 -8.54
CA TYR A 460 24.86 0.57 -7.22
C TYR A 460 26.39 0.55 -7.18
N LEU A 461 26.91 0.90 -6.00
CA LEU A 461 28.32 0.77 -5.61
C LEU A 461 28.51 -0.57 -4.90
N PHE A 462 29.55 -1.32 -5.28
CA PHE A 462 30.00 -2.55 -4.64
C PHE A 462 31.48 -2.46 -4.27
N ASP A 463 31.80 -2.79 -3.03
CA ASP A 463 33.18 -2.90 -2.53
C ASP A 463 33.37 -4.31 -1.92
N GLY A 464 34.14 -5.14 -2.62
CA GLY A 464 34.29 -6.57 -2.27
C GLY A 464 34.97 -6.81 -0.92
N ASP A 465 35.88 -5.89 -0.53
CA ASP A 465 36.54 -5.85 0.78
C ASP A 465 35.56 -5.45 1.91
N GLY A 466 34.39 -4.94 1.57
CA GLY A 466 33.45 -4.28 2.49
C GLY A 466 33.77 -2.81 2.71
N PHE A 467 32.80 -2.07 3.24
CA PHE A 467 33.01 -0.70 3.71
C PHE A 467 33.63 -0.68 5.12
N ASP A 468 34.31 0.43 5.43
CA ASP A 468 34.85 0.79 6.74
C ASP A 468 34.44 2.24 7.06
N TYR A 469 34.82 2.78 8.23
CA TYR A 469 34.45 4.14 8.63
C TYR A 469 35.01 5.26 7.72
N VAL A 470 36.15 5.04 7.04
CA VAL A 470 36.73 6.00 6.09
C VAL A 470 35.93 5.98 4.79
N LYS A 471 35.65 4.78 4.27
CA LYS A 471 34.80 4.54 3.11
C LYS A 471 33.39 5.10 3.33
N TYR A 472 32.79 4.83 4.49
CA TYR A 472 31.49 5.39 4.93
C TYR A 472 31.50 6.91 4.93
N THR A 473 32.51 7.54 5.54
CA THR A 473 32.63 9.00 5.60
C THR A 473 32.73 9.62 4.20
N LEU A 474 33.45 8.98 3.26
CA LEU A 474 33.48 9.41 1.87
C LEU A 474 32.10 9.34 1.21
N ILE A 475 31.36 8.22 1.38
CA ILE A 475 30.00 8.06 0.82
C ILE A 475 29.04 9.10 1.42
N ARG A 476 29.10 9.34 2.74
CA ARG A 476 28.31 10.37 3.44
C ARG A 476 28.59 11.77 2.88
N ASN A 477 29.86 12.10 2.64
CA ASN A 477 30.26 13.40 2.06
C ASN A 477 29.84 13.56 0.59
N ILE A 478 29.94 12.50 -0.23
CA ILE A 478 29.43 12.48 -1.61
C ILE A 478 27.92 12.77 -1.61
N LYS A 479 27.15 12.11 -0.75
CA LYS A 479 25.68 12.25 -0.71
C LYS A 479 25.19 13.54 -0.04
N ALA A 480 25.89 14.05 0.97
CA ALA A 480 25.61 15.37 1.54
C ALA A 480 25.75 16.50 0.50
N GLN A 481 26.63 16.32 -0.48
CA GLN A 481 26.84 17.24 -1.61
C GLN A 481 26.00 16.88 -2.86
N GLN A 482 25.05 15.95 -2.73
CA GLN A 482 24.16 15.46 -3.80
C GLN A 482 24.89 14.85 -5.03
N ARG A 483 26.10 14.31 -4.84
CA ARG A 483 26.93 13.76 -5.93
C ARG A 483 26.68 12.27 -6.16
N SER A 484 27.04 11.78 -7.35
CA SER A 484 26.88 10.37 -7.74
C SER A 484 27.87 9.46 -6.99
N LEU A 485 27.44 8.24 -6.61
CA LEU A 485 28.32 7.26 -5.95
C LEU A 485 29.55 6.89 -6.80
N LYS A 486 29.50 7.11 -8.13
CA LYS A 486 30.63 6.95 -9.06
C LYS A 486 31.90 7.70 -8.61
N GLU A 487 31.76 8.78 -7.85
CA GLU A 487 32.90 9.54 -7.33
C GLU A 487 33.74 8.79 -6.28
N TYR A 488 33.17 7.79 -5.60
CA TYR A 488 33.89 6.93 -4.66
C TYR A 488 35.08 6.21 -5.33
N LEU A 489 34.93 5.84 -6.61
CA LEU A 489 35.94 5.14 -7.40
C LEU A 489 37.23 5.98 -7.62
N LYS A 490 37.16 7.31 -7.44
CA LYS A 490 38.33 8.20 -7.50
C LYS A 490 39.30 7.96 -6.33
N THR A 491 38.79 7.48 -5.19
CA THR A 491 39.57 7.17 -3.99
C THR A 491 39.79 5.67 -3.83
N PHE A 492 38.79 4.85 -4.19
CA PHE A 492 38.83 3.39 -4.03
C PHE A 492 38.63 2.67 -5.38
N PRO A 493 39.62 2.67 -6.29
CA PRO A 493 39.49 2.15 -7.65
C PRO A 493 39.39 0.61 -7.75
N ARG A 494 39.44 -0.12 -6.62
CA ARG A 494 39.17 -1.58 -6.56
C ARG A 494 37.67 -1.90 -6.41
N ALA A 495 36.87 -0.94 -5.97
CA ALA A 495 35.41 -1.05 -5.96
C ALA A 495 34.84 -0.92 -7.37
N LYS A 496 33.56 -1.24 -7.53
CA LYS A 496 32.82 -1.16 -8.80
C LYS A 496 31.57 -0.30 -8.61
N TYR A 497 31.25 0.52 -9.59
CA TYR A 497 29.90 1.05 -9.73
C TYR A 497 29.26 0.42 -10.98
N ILE A 498 28.05 -0.12 -10.81
CA ILE A 498 27.33 -0.86 -11.83
C ILE A 498 26.03 -0.10 -12.11
N ASN A 499 25.94 0.52 -13.28
CA ASN A 499 24.77 1.28 -13.72
C ASN A 499 23.57 0.36 -13.97
N ASP A 500 22.36 0.90 -13.88
CA ASP A 500 21.11 0.29 -14.35
C ASP A 500 20.81 -1.09 -13.73
N ALA A 501 21.35 -1.34 -12.54
CA ALA A 501 21.29 -2.62 -11.83
C ALA A 501 21.06 -2.43 -10.32
N LYS A 502 20.67 -3.52 -9.65
CA LYS A 502 20.40 -3.58 -8.21
C LYS A 502 21.41 -4.48 -7.49
N PRO A 503 21.70 -4.27 -6.19
CA PRO A 503 22.79 -4.96 -5.48
C PRO A 503 22.56 -6.45 -5.19
N TRP A 504 21.41 -7.00 -5.57
CA TRP A 504 20.87 -8.27 -5.08
C TRP A 504 21.54 -9.54 -5.59
N GLY A 505 22.42 -9.44 -6.59
CA GLY A 505 23.25 -10.55 -7.06
C GLY A 505 24.58 -10.73 -6.30
N GLU A 506 25.01 -9.73 -5.50
CA GLU A 506 26.29 -9.79 -4.78
C GLU A 506 26.20 -10.67 -3.52
N GLN A 507 27.26 -11.44 -3.24
CA GLN A 507 27.28 -12.41 -2.14
C GLN A 507 27.10 -11.76 -0.77
N CYS A 508 25.97 -12.06 -0.13
CA CYS A 508 25.58 -11.59 1.21
C CYS A 508 24.85 -12.68 2.01
N ASP A 509 24.94 -12.59 3.33
CA ASP A 509 24.16 -13.39 4.28
C ASP A 509 22.79 -12.75 4.55
N ILE A 510 22.75 -11.40 4.51
CA ILE A 510 21.60 -10.56 4.88
C ILE A 510 21.39 -9.45 3.84
N ALA A 511 20.13 -9.19 3.50
CA ALA A 511 19.70 -8.10 2.62
C ALA A 511 18.90 -7.03 3.39
N PHE A 512 19.20 -5.76 3.14
CA PHE A 512 18.54 -4.56 3.68
C PHE A 512 18.02 -3.69 2.52
N PRO A 513 16.81 -3.94 1.99
CA PRO A 513 16.17 -3.05 1.01
C PRO A 513 15.66 -1.75 1.67
N CYS A 514 16.34 -0.64 1.39
CA CYS A 514 16.10 0.68 1.99
C CYS A 514 15.82 1.79 0.95
N ALA A 515 15.60 1.46 -0.32
CA ALA A 515 15.51 2.45 -1.41
C ALA A 515 14.07 2.87 -1.73
N SER A 516 13.17 1.92 -2.00
CA SER A 516 11.78 2.22 -2.38
C SER A 516 10.82 1.05 -2.12
N GLN A 517 9.52 1.31 -2.30
CA GLN A 517 8.53 0.23 -2.48
C GLN A 517 8.80 -0.55 -3.77
N ASN A 518 8.45 -1.83 -3.80
CA ASN A 518 8.56 -2.75 -4.94
C ASN A 518 9.92 -2.72 -5.66
N GLU A 519 11.01 -2.54 -4.92
CA GLU A 519 12.39 -2.59 -5.44
C GLU A 519 12.92 -4.02 -5.66
N ILE A 520 12.31 -5.04 -5.05
CA ILE A 520 12.60 -6.46 -5.25
C ILE A 520 11.42 -7.09 -6.00
N ASP A 521 11.66 -7.55 -7.23
CA ASP A 521 10.71 -8.34 -8.02
C ASP A 521 11.12 -9.84 -8.08
N GLN A 522 10.51 -10.60 -9.00
CA GLN A 522 10.80 -12.02 -9.20
C GLN A 522 12.27 -12.32 -9.58
N GLY A 523 12.89 -11.53 -10.46
CA GLY A 523 14.29 -11.73 -10.84
C GLY A 523 15.23 -11.42 -9.67
N GLU A 524 14.90 -10.37 -8.93
CA GLU A 524 15.68 -9.94 -7.78
C GLU A 524 15.56 -10.91 -6.61
N ALA A 525 14.36 -11.44 -6.32
CA ALA A 525 14.16 -12.48 -5.31
C ALA A 525 14.99 -13.75 -5.61
N LEU A 526 15.02 -14.18 -6.88
CA LEU A 526 15.87 -15.30 -7.32
C LEU A 526 17.36 -14.97 -7.16
N SER A 527 17.76 -13.72 -7.40
CA SER A 527 19.13 -13.24 -7.22
C SER A 527 19.56 -13.30 -5.76
N ILE A 528 18.72 -12.81 -4.82
CA ILE A 528 18.93 -12.88 -3.36
C ILE A 528 19.09 -14.34 -2.90
N ILE A 529 18.28 -15.26 -3.41
CA ILE A 529 18.41 -16.69 -3.08
C ILE A 529 19.72 -17.27 -3.61
N SER A 530 20.14 -16.85 -4.82
CA SER A 530 21.37 -17.33 -5.46
C SER A 530 22.66 -16.78 -4.83
N SER A 531 22.63 -15.58 -4.25
CA SER A 531 23.78 -14.93 -3.61
C SER A 531 24.14 -15.55 -2.25
N GLY A 532 23.23 -16.35 -1.67
CA GLY A 532 23.39 -17.05 -0.41
C GLY A 532 22.51 -16.54 0.73
N CYS A 533 21.86 -15.39 0.54
CA CYS A 533 21.14 -14.65 1.57
C CYS A 533 20.03 -15.47 2.26
N ARG A 534 19.97 -15.37 3.60
CA ARG A 534 19.02 -16.14 4.44
C ARG A 534 18.07 -15.27 5.27
N VAL A 535 18.40 -14.01 5.47
CA VAL A 535 17.59 -13.06 6.24
C VAL A 535 17.41 -11.79 5.40
N LEU A 536 16.18 -11.33 5.25
CA LEU A 536 15.85 -10.08 4.59
C LEU A 536 15.14 -9.16 5.59
N ILE A 537 15.71 -7.99 5.83
CA ILE A 537 15.22 -6.99 6.77
C ILE A 537 14.62 -5.85 5.96
N GLU A 538 13.29 -5.80 5.85
CA GLU A 538 12.64 -4.72 5.09
C GLU A 538 12.86 -3.37 5.79
N CYS A 539 13.35 -2.37 5.05
CA CYS A 539 13.68 -1.06 5.61
C CYS A 539 12.92 0.10 4.94
N SER A 540 12.51 -0.06 3.68
CA SER A 540 11.43 0.74 3.05
C SER A 540 10.05 0.10 3.33
N ASN A 541 8.96 0.80 3.03
CA ASN A 541 7.61 0.22 3.12
C ASN A 541 7.35 -0.65 1.87
N MET A 542 7.03 -1.93 2.06
CA MET A 542 6.74 -2.90 0.98
C MET A 542 7.82 -2.95 -0.13
N PRO A 543 9.08 -3.29 0.18
CA PRO A 543 10.16 -3.41 -0.82
C PRO A 543 9.95 -4.56 -1.80
N CYS A 544 9.24 -5.62 -1.38
CA CYS A 544 9.01 -6.81 -2.17
C CYS A 544 7.68 -6.69 -2.95
N THR A 545 7.69 -7.02 -4.25
CA THR A 545 6.43 -7.31 -4.94
C THR A 545 5.82 -8.60 -4.38
N GLY A 546 4.50 -8.76 -4.46
CA GLY A 546 3.85 -9.99 -3.98
C GLY A 546 4.41 -11.27 -4.64
N GLN A 547 4.91 -11.18 -5.89
CA GLN A 547 5.62 -12.28 -6.56
C GLN A 547 6.98 -12.58 -5.94
N ALA A 548 7.74 -11.55 -5.54
CA ALA A 548 9.00 -11.69 -4.81
C ALA A 548 8.79 -12.33 -3.43
N VAL A 549 7.80 -11.86 -2.67
CA VAL A 549 7.40 -12.46 -1.38
C VAL A 549 7.11 -13.95 -1.55
N ASP A 550 6.35 -14.31 -2.58
CA ASP A 550 5.96 -15.70 -2.86
C ASP A 550 7.13 -16.61 -3.26
N ILE A 551 8.24 -16.04 -3.76
CA ILE A 551 9.49 -16.74 -4.09
C ILE A 551 10.39 -16.88 -2.85
N LEU A 552 10.57 -15.80 -2.08
CA LEU A 552 11.34 -15.77 -0.83
C LEU A 552 10.76 -16.75 0.20
N ARG A 553 9.42 -16.78 0.33
CA ARG A 553 8.62 -17.77 1.07
C ARG A 553 9.00 -19.20 0.71
N LYS A 554 8.90 -19.56 -0.58
CA LYS A 554 9.17 -20.93 -1.08
C LYS A 554 10.64 -21.35 -0.87
N ALA A 555 11.56 -20.39 -0.95
CA ALA A 555 12.98 -20.61 -0.69
C ALA A 555 13.37 -20.60 0.81
N LYS A 556 12.42 -20.34 1.71
CA LYS A 556 12.61 -20.26 3.17
C LYS A 556 13.62 -19.17 3.59
N VAL A 557 13.59 -18.02 2.92
CA VAL A 557 14.26 -16.82 3.40
C VAL A 557 13.45 -16.23 4.56
N HIS A 558 14.10 -15.89 5.67
CA HIS A 558 13.43 -15.25 6.80
C HIS A 558 13.23 -13.76 6.49
N VAL A 559 11.99 -13.35 6.25
CA VAL A 559 11.62 -11.96 5.99
C VAL A 559 11.15 -11.29 7.28
N ALA A 560 11.84 -10.24 7.71
CA ALA A 560 11.38 -9.35 8.78
C ALA A 560 10.64 -8.16 8.14
N PRO A 561 9.31 -8.02 8.36
CA PRO A 561 8.48 -7.11 7.59
C PRO A 561 8.59 -5.66 8.06
N ALA A 562 8.48 -4.71 7.13
CA ALA A 562 8.74 -3.27 7.35
C ALA A 562 8.02 -2.68 8.59
N LYS A 563 6.75 -3.06 8.78
CA LYS A 563 5.89 -2.67 9.91
C LYS A 563 6.37 -3.13 11.30
N ALA A 564 7.18 -4.18 11.39
CA ALA A 564 7.82 -4.63 12.63
C ALA A 564 9.26 -4.10 12.77
N THR A 565 10.04 -4.13 11.69
CA THR A 565 11.45 -3.69 11.69
C THR A 565 11.60 -2.19 11.97
N ALA A 566 10.64 -1.37 11.53
CA ALA A 566 10.61 0.08 11.77
C ALA A 566 10.26 0.48 13.22
N ALA A 567 10.06 -0.46 14.15
CA ALA A 567 9.68 -0.19 15.55
C ALA A 567 10.60 0.82 16.25
N GLY A 568 11.90 0.84 15.95
CA GLY A 568 12.85 1.81 16.54
C GLY A 568 12.53 3.27 16.18
N GLY A 569 12.23 3.54 14.90
CA GLY A 569 11.84 4.88 14.44
C GLY A 569 10.44 5.30 14.89
N VAL A 570 9.55 4.33 15.11
CA VAL A 570 8.20 4.55 15.66
C VAL A 570 8.30 4.94 17.14
N ALA A 571 8.95 4.12 17.97
CA ALA A 571 9.08 4.36 19.41
C ALA A 571 9.80 5.69 19.73
N VAL A 572 10.83 6.07 18.97
CA VAL A 572 11.47 7.39 19.13
C VAL A 572 10.56 8.51 18.64
N GLY A 573 9.88 8.33 17.51
CA GLY A 573 8.85 9.26 17.03
C GLY A 573 7.63 9.39 17.94
N GLU A 574 7.46 8.52 18.94
CA GLU A 574 6.41 8.55 19.96
C GLU A 574 6.93 9.15 21.28
N LEU A 575 8.18 8.86 21.65
CA LEU A 575 8.90 9.57 22.71
C LEU A 575 8.99 11.08 22.40
N GLU A 576 9.20 11.46 21.13
CA GLU A 576 9.13 12.85 20.64
C GLU A 576 7.80 13.57 20.94
N LEU A 577 6.71 12.84 21.23
CA LEU A 577 5.40 13.42 21.58
C LEU A 577 5.21 13.63 23.09
N ASN A 578 6.06 13.07 23.95
CA ASN A 578 6.03 13.34 25.39
C ASN A 578 6.77 14.68 25.68
N PRO A 579 6.11 15.70 26.27
CA PRO A 579 6.77 16.95 26.64
C PRO A 579 8.00 16.76 27.56
N GLU A 580 8.00 15.75 28.42
CA GLU A 580 9.11 15.45 29.34
C GLU A 580 10.36 14.96 28.59
N PHE A 581 10.19 14.26 27.45
CA PHE A 581 11.31 13.76 26.65
C PHE A 581 12.20 14.90 26.13
N SER A 582 11.60 16.06 25.82
CA SER A 582 12.31 17.28 25.41
C SER A 582 13.03 18.02 26.55
N LEU A 583 12.85 17.57 27.81
CA LEU A 583 13.52 18.12 29.00
C LEU A 583 14.65 17.22 29.52
N MET A 584 14.75 15.97 29.02
CA MET A 584 15.78 15.01 29.41
C MET A 584 17.03 15.15 28.53
N GLN A 585 18.21 15.23 29.14
CA GLN A 585 19.48 15.04 28.44
C GLN A 585 19.74 13.53 28.31
N TRP A 586 19.48 12.99 27.12
CA TRP A 586 19.73 11.58 26.80
C TRP A 586 21.20 11.32 26.54
N SER A 587 21.76 10.28 27.14
CA SER A 587 23.01 9.69 26.64
C SER A 587 22.74 8.86 25.38
N VAL A 588 23.75 8.69 24.53
CA VAL A 588 23.64 7.83 23.34
C VAL A 588 23.37 6.37 23.73
N GLU A 589 23.89 5.93 24.88
CA GLU A 589 23.68 4.57 25.40
C GLU A 589 22.23 4.36 25.86
N ASP A 590 21.67 5.29 26.65
CA ASP A 590 20.26 5.21 27.09
C ASP A 590 19.29 5.24 25.90
N PHE A 591 19.62 6.05 24.90
CA PHE A 591 18.85 6.15 23.66
C PHE A 591 18.88 4.85 22.84
N GLU A 592 20.06 4.27 22.61
CA GLU A 592 20.18 2.96 21.95
C GLU A 592 19.58 1.81 22.76
N ASN A 593 19.61 1.90 24.10
CA ASN A 593 18.94 0.93 24.98
C ASN A 593 17.42 0.99 24.81
N LYS A 594 16.81 2.19 24.70
CA LYS A 594 15.36 2.33 24.45
C LYS A 594 14.95 1.82 23.05
N ILE A 595 15.77 2.02 22.03
CA ILE A 595 15.51 1.44 20.70
C ILE A 595 15.58 -0.10 20.77
N GLN A 596 16.61 -0.67 21.39
CA GLN A 596 16.75 -2.12 21.54
C GLN A 596 15.61 -2.74 22.36
N GLU A 597 15.14 -2.05 23.41
CA GLU A 597 13.96 -2.46 24.19
C GLU A 597 12.70 -2.51 23.33
N ALA A 598 12.37 -1.44 22.61
CA ALA A 598 11.16 -1.36 21.77
C ALA A 598 11.19 -2.36 20.59
N VAL A 599 12.35 -2.53 19.96
CA VAL A 599 12.59 -3.54 18.91
C VAL A 599 12.34 -4.94 19.46
N LYS A 600 12.93 -5.30 20.61
CA LYS A 600 12.73 -6.61 21.23
C LYS A 600 11.27 -6.83 21.65
N GLN A 601 10.64 -5.86 22.29
CA GLN A 601 9.23 -5.96 22.72
C GLN A 601 8.27 -6.13 21.52
N THR A 602 8.61 -5.59 20.35
CA THR A 602 7.82 -5.77 19.12
C THR A 602 8.05 -7.14 18.49
N TYR A 603 9.30 -7.64 18.50
CA TYR A 603 9.63 -8.99 18.08
C TYR A 603 8.95 -10.06 18.96
N ASP A 604 9.12 -9.96 20.28
CA ASP A 604 8.58 -10.91 21.26
C ASP A 604 7.03 -10.98 21.18
N ARG A 605 6.35 -9.84 21.04
CA ARG A 605 4.88 -9.80 20.83
C ARG A 605 4.48 -10.44 19.50
N SER A 606 5.20 -10.17 18.42
CA SER A 606 4.94 -10.77 17.11
C SER A 606 5.08 -12.30 17.16
N MET A 607 6.20 -12.81 17.67
CA MET A 607 6.45 -14.25 17.75
C MET A 607 5.47 -14.97 18.70
N LYS A 608 5.03 -14.32 19.78
CA LYS A 608 3.95 -14.83 20.66
C LYS A 608 2.61 -14.92 19.93
N ALA A 609 2.23 -13.86 19.20
CA ALA A 609 0.99 -13.82 18.44
C ALA A 609 0.96 -14.89 17.31
N ALA A 610 2.09 -15.18 16.69
CA ALA A 610 2.23 -16.27 15.73
C ALA A 610 1.91 -17.64 16.37
N GLN A 611 2.52 -17.92 17.52
CA GLN A 611 2.37 -19.18 18.25
C GLN A 611 0.93 -19.39 18.77
N GLU A 612 0.27 -18.35 19.28
CA GLU A 612 -1.12 -18.40 19.76
C GLU A 612 -2.16 -18.74 18.67
N TYR A 613 -1.79 -18.58 17.40
CA TYR A 613 -2.59 -18.93 16.22
C TYR A 613 -2.00 -20.11 15.43
N GLY A 614 -1.08 -20.89 16.04
CA GLY A 614 -0.59 -22.16 15.52
C GLY A 614 0.53 -22.05 14.47
N ILE A 615 1.07 -20.86 14.24
CA ILE A 615 2.23 -20.68 13.37
C ILE A 615 3.50 -21.03 14.17
N LEU A 616 4.14 -22.14 13.80
CA LEU A 616 5.36 -22.62 14.44
C LEU A 616 6.49 -21.59 14.37
N LYS A 617 7.40 -21.63 15.35
CA LYS A 617 8.53 -20.70 15.44
C LYS A 617 9.52 -20.90 14.29
N GLU A 618 9.68 -22.14 13.86
CA GLU A 618 10.57 -22.60 12.80
C GLU A 618 10.05 -22.27 11.39
N ASN A 619 8.84 -21.72 11.27
CA ASN A 619 8.33 -21.21 9.99
C ASN A 619 9.04 -19.88 9.65
N PRO A 620 9.69 -19.74 8.48
CA PRO A 620 10.26 -18.45 8.05
C PRO A 620 9.27 -17.28 8.04
N GLU A 621 7.97 -17.57 7.88
CA GLU A 621 6.88 -16.58 7.91
C GLU A 621 6.34 -16.29 9.32
N SER A 622 6.85 -16.94 10.38
CA SER A 622 6.33 -16.80 11.75
C SER A 622 6.27 -15.34 12.21
N LEU A 623 7.30 -14.56 11.88
CA LEU A 623 7.36 -13.14 12.15
C LEU A 623 6.38 -12.31 11.28
N VAL A 624 6.15 -12.69 10.03
CA VAL A 624 5.24 -11.98 9.10
C VAL A 624 3.78 -12.15 9.55
N HIS A 625 3.38 -13.39 9.85
CA HIS A 625 2.10 -13.70 10.49
C HIS A 625 2.00 -13.00 11.85
N GLY A 626 2.99 -13.20 12.72
CA GLY A 626 3.00 -12.66 14.08
C GLY A 626 2.81 -11.15 14.16
N ALA A 627 3.53 -10.41 13.31
CA ALA A 627 3.42 -8.95 13.24
C ALA A 627 2.01 -8.51 12.82
N ASN A 628 1.44 -9.12 11.77
CA ASN A 628 0.09 -8.75 11.30
C ASN A 628 -1.02 -9.19 12.27
N ILE A 629 -0.89 -10.36 12.89
CA ILE A 629 -1.83 -10.86 13.91
C ILE A 629 -1.79 -9.94 15.14
N SER A 630 -0.60 -9.58 15.64
CA SER A 630 -0.46 -8.68 16.80
C SER A 630 -0.97 -7.27 16.50
N ALA A 631 -0.71 -6.73 15.30
CA ALA A 631 -1.23 -5.43 14.87
C ALA A 631 -2.77 -5.45 14.81
N PHE A 632 -3.31 -6.41 14.07
CA PHE A 632 -4.74 -6.52 13.80
C PHE A 632 -5.56 -6.75 15.07
N LEU A 633 -5.11 -7.61 15.98
CA LEU A 633 -5.83 -7.87 17.24
C LEU A 633 -5.90 -6.63 18.15
N ASN A 634 -4.84 -5.80 18.18
CA ASN A 634 -4.81 -4.56 18.96
C ASN A 634 -5.84 -3.55 18.43
N ILE A 635 -5.86 -3.33 17.11
CA ILE A 635 -6.84 -2.47 16.43
C ILE A 635 -8.26 -3.04 16.59
N ALA A 636 -8.44 -4.33 16.35
CA ALA A 636 -9.75 -4.99 16.36
C ALA A 636 -10.39 -5.00 17.74
N GLN A 637 -9.59 -5.09 18.83
CA GLN A 637 -10.11 -4.92 20.18
C GLN A 637 -10.62 -3.50 20.39
N ALA A 638 -9.83 -2.47 20.05
CA ALA A 638 -10.23 -1.08 20.19
C ALA A 638 -11.49 -0.72 19.37
N MET A 639 -11.59 -1.23 18.13
CA MET A 639 -12.80 -1.11 17.29
C MET A 639 -14.01 -1.89 17.82
N THR A 640 -13.79 -2.93 18.65
CA THR A 640 -14.87 -3.65 19.35
C THR A 640 -15.35 -2.84 20.54
N ASP A 641 -14.43 -2.32 21.35
CA ASP A 641 -14.72 -1.54 22.55
C ASP A 641 -15.41 -0.19 22.23
N GLN A 642 -15.10 0.39 21.07
CA GLN A 642 -15.71 1.63 20.55
C GLN A 642 -17.01 1.38 19.76
N GLY A 643 -17.32 0.12 19.43
CA GLY A 643 -18.54 -0.24 18.71
C GLY A 643 -18.57 0.21 17.25
N CYS A 644 -19.76 0.54 16.75
CA CYS A 644 -20.00 0.90 15.35
C CYS A 644 -19.93 2.41 15.10
N VAL A 645 -18.71 2.93 15.17
CA VAL A 645 -18.30 4.24 14.61
C VAL A 645 -17.85 4.12 13.15
#